data_AF-A0A7C5Y0Q6-F1
#
_entry.id   AF-A0A7C5Y0Q6-F1
#
_cell.length_a   1.000
_cell.length_b   1.000
_cell.length_c   1.000
_cell.angle_alpha   90.00
_cell.angle_beta   90.00
_cell.angle_gamma   90.00
#
_symmetry.space_group_name_H-M   'P 1'
#
loop_
_entity.id
_entity.type
_entity.pdbx_description
1 polymer ?
#
loop_
_entity_poly.entity_id
_entity_poly.type
_entity_poly.pdbx_seq_one_letter_code
_entity_poly.pdbx_strand_id
1 'polypeptide(L)'
;MKPAKTSAVLTIILILTAFTLAQETPSDPKEKAKLALTRTAKDMGWPAQVFTSSDAEYRGKTFGVNMYGQEAEVDGAFIAVVTEEQARSGLDVLEENGLRRTTFQGYDAIIMSEGEKICDAGGTVGFVLKWVRMIAVYIGQILETNVNENDICLESHGTVAWTCGEYLFIVSSPDEDDNSIHIAQTLFKHADELKLCEPQLNVSGVVTDGHNHPMPYMKVTATFDGKDYTGFTDEDGKYAINIPKIYPNEKDPPELKVTFTYHYERDGKNYFRVIERGDRNPLDLEMKFKVKKDADLVKNMDFDANLKGVAANTLTFTKDDVEYKGSSHLTNYYHTAPIYRHTAEAVDFTIVILQADVDYKLPVDVLIFGDDGTWYSRSSATIGIDLKDSAYGSTNRPKNREYHEFAHHLMFSQWKGETIRIANDTNHGGYINSNTADSYTEGFAEFMAMVISDYSNDPELQPPEIYASFGSLENNLKAWGWRGNAEELAVAGILWDFYDKNADDGDTVEIPIRSMWKILKVKRPTFYDYYLEFKKEYPQHSASIDQIMINHGFFADKNEGNKKRDPVEPYFDNNPKNSRYDVGEYFVDYGLVGNVTRMEYDKGEEIGKATNYQRPKRTMAQYIPDAFIKVGDTPVRLYTVSVHYNNPWKGKDYSYTTEVREGLLYLHPLPEDVDATITVTPKSQDYSGQSYTIKTEQYLQKYYSTPQGTGYMDVHDFKLTPTGKQADPPYLLPNNAEPSWNVEAGYDMPDPMQKGCCCIPALPLLLAGLAAGLIGVKI
;
A
#
# COMPACT_ATOMS: atom_id res chain seq x y z
N MET A 1 70.74 -7.41 -13.41
CA MET A 1 69.72 -6.36 -13.18
C MET A 1 69.38 -5.74 -14.52
N LYS A 2 68.22 -6.12 -15.06
CA LYS A 2 67.67 -5.70 -16.36
C LYS A 2 66.13 -5.53 -16.18
N PRO A 3 65.45 -4.81 -17.08
CA PRO A 3 64.52 -3.73 -16.71
C PRO A 3 63.04 -4.01 -17.08
N ALA A 4 62.22 -2.95 -16.94
CA ALA A 4 60.94 -2.65 -17.59
C ALA A 4 59.66 -2.90 -16.76
N LYS A 5 58.86 -1.86 -16.53
CA LYS A 5 57.75 -1.43 -17.42
C LYS A 5 56.95 -0.29 -16.78
N THR A 6 57.10 0.90 -17.36
CA THR A 6 56.16 2.03 -17.29
C THR A 6 55.18 1.87 -18.46
N SER A 7 53.92 1.52 -18.20
CA SER A 7 52.74 1.76 -19.07
C SER A 7 51.59 0.84 -18.61
N ALA A 8 50.74 1.33 -17.72
CA ALA A 8 49.44 0.72 -17.42
C ALA A 8 48.46 1.64 -16.69
N VAL A 9 48.88 2.83 -16.22
CA VAL A 9 48.03 3.69 -15.38
C VAL A 9 47.29 4.78 -16.16
N LEU A 10 47.64 5.05 -17.42
CA LEU A 10 47.03 6.13 -18.20
C LEU A 10 45.79 5.72 -19.03
N THR A 11 45.49 4.43 -19.17
CA THR A 11 44.34 3.96 -19.98
C THR A 11 43.08 3.69 -19.14
N ILE A 12 43.20 3.54 -17.82
CA ILE A 12 42.05 3.28 -16.93
C ILE A 12 41.34 4.58 -16.51
N ILE A 13 42.05 5.72 -16.53
CA ILE A 13 41.45 7.02 -16.20
C ILE A 13 40.60 7.57 -17.37
N LEU A 14 40.82 7.13 -18.61
CA LEU A 14 40.05 7.53 -19.79
C LEU A 14 38.78 6.69 -20.05
N ILE A 15 38.67 5.50 -19.44
CA ILE A 15 37.49 4.63 -19.57
C ILE A 15 36.48 4.87 -18.41
N LEU A 16 36.95 5.36 -17.26
CA LEU A 16 36.08 5.73 -16.12
C LEU A 16 35.39 7.10 -16.27
N THR A 17 35.81 7.93 -17.23
CA THR A 17 35.12 9.21 -17.55
C THR A 17 34.05 9.08 -18.64
N ALA A 18 33.89 7.90 -19.27
CA ALA A 18 32.84 7.67 -20.27
C ALA A 18 31.57 7.01 -19.69
N PHE A 19 31.58 6.64 -18.41
CA PHE A 19 30.38 6.32 -17.62
C PHE A 19 29.89 7.57 -16.87
N THR A 20 29.74 8.69 -17.59
CA THR A 20 28.88 9.78 -17.12
C THR A 20 27.44 9.28 -17.19
N LEU A 21 26.88 8.98 -16.01
CA LEU A 21 25.47 9.09 -15.65
C LEU A 21 24.58 9.51 -16.84
N ALA A 22 23.95 8.53 -17.49
CA ALA A 22 22.67 8.81 -18.11
C ALA A 22 21.71 9.07 -16.95
N GLN A 23 21.72 10.30 -16.42
CA GLN A 23 20.65 10.76 -15.53
C GLN A 23 19.36 10.60 -16.32
N GLU A 24 18.45 9.76 -15.82
CA GLU A 24 17.11 9.66 -16.37
C GLU A 24 16.52 11.06 -16.47
N THR A 25 16.14 11.46 -17.69
CA THR A 25 15.49 12.75 -17.90
C THR A 25 14.16 12.72 -17.13
N PRO A 26 13.90 13.68 -16.22
CA PRO A 26 12.65 13.72 -15.47
C PRO A 26 11.43 13.75 -16.42
N SER A 27 10.36 13.04 -16.07
CA SER A 27 9.10 13.11 -16.82
C SER A 27 8.26 14.34 -16.46
N ASP A 28 8.33 14.83 -15.21
CA ASP A 28 7.59 16.00 -14.72
C ASP A 28 8.09 17.31 -15.37
N PRO A 29 7.21 18.07 -16.05
CA PRO A 29 7.45 19.44 -16.55
C PRO A 29 8.21 20.36 -15.58
N LYS A 30 7.87 20.33 -14.30
CA LYS A 30 8.47 21.20 -13.27
C LYS A 30 9.91 20.79 -12.97
N GLU A 31 10.17 19.49 -12.88
CA GLU A 31 11.52 18.98 -12.65
C GLU A 31 12.41 19.18 -13.88
N LYS A 32 11.85 19.10 -15.10
CA LYS A 32 12.56 19.51 -16.31
C LYS A 32 12.91 21.00 -16.31
N ALA A 33 11.98 21.88 -15.93
CA ALA A 33 12.24 23.32 -15.83
C ALA A 33 13.35 23.63 -14.82
N LYS A 34 13.30 23.04 -13.62
CA LYS A 34 14.37 23.16 -12.62
C LYS A 34 15.71 22.66 -13.16
N LEU A 35 15.72 21.51 -13.85
CA LEU A 35 16.94 20.95 -14.41
C LEU A 35 17.53 21.83 -15.53
N ALA A 36 16.69 22.42 -16.39
CA ALA A 36 17.11 23.37 -17.42
C ALA A 36 17.80 24.60 -16.79
N LEU A 37 17.19 25.17 -15.75
CA LEU A 37 17.74 26.31 -15.00
C LEU A 37 19.02 25.94 -14.27
N THR A 38 19.07 24.77 -13.63
CA THR A 38 20.28 24.27 -12.93
C THR A 38 21.46 24.14 -13.89
N ARG A 39 21.23 23.59 -15.09
CA ARG A 39 22.27 23.45 -16.13
C ARG A 39 22.70 24.81 -16.68
N THR A 40 21.74 25.71 -16.88
CA THR A 40 22.01 27.09 -17.32
C THR A 40 22.89 27.82 -16.30
N ALA A 41 22.52 27.79 -15.01
CA ALA A 41 23.31 28.40 -13.94
C ALA A 41 24.74 27.85 -13.92
N LYS A 42 24.90 26.53 -14.07
CA LYS A 42 26.23 25.89 -14.12
C LYS A 42 27.07 26.38 -15.30
N ASP A 43 26.50 26.47 -16.49
CA ASP A 43 27.20 26.95 -17.69
C ASP A 43 27.56 28.43 -17.60
N MET A 44 26.73 29.23 -16.92
CA MET A 44 26.98 30.64 -16.63
C MET A 44 27.93 30.87 -15.44
N GLY A 45 28.32 29.82 -14.71
CA GLY A 45 29.14 29.94 -13.51
C GLY A 45 28.41 30.50 -12.28
N TRP A 46 27.08 30.46 -12.28
CA TRP A 46 26.22 30.91 -11.18
C TRP A 46 25.97 29.80 -10.14
N PRO A 47 25.50 30.15 -8.93
CA PRO A 47 24.97 29.17 -7.99
C PRO A 47 23.84 28.35 -8.62
N ALA A 48 23.97 27.03 -8.60
CA ALA A 48 22.99 26.10 -9.19
C ALA A 48 21.70 25.91 -8.35
N GLN A 49 21.47 26.77 -7.35
CA GLN A 49 20.30 26.69 -6.47
C GLN A 49 19.11 27.35 -7.17
N VAL A 50 18.14 26.53 -7.58
CA VAL A 50 16.88 27.01 -8.16
C VAL A 50 15.95 27.45 -7.05
N PHE A 51 15.50 28.71 -7.08
CA PHE A 51 14.43 29.19 -6.20
C PHE A 51 13.07 28.97 -6.86
N THR A 52 12.03 28.85 -6.03
CA THR A 52 10.65 28.63 -6.49
C THR A 52 9.76 29.68 -5.86
N SER A 53 9.06 30.44 -6.69
CA SER A 53 8.01 31.36 -6.25
C SER A 53 6.65 30.84 -6.71
N SER A 54 5.69 30.81 -5.79
CA SER A 54 4.28 30.63 -6.11
C SER A 54 3.67 32.01 -6.28
N ASP A 55 3.55 32.47 -7.53
CA ASP A 55 2.93 33.76 -7.80
C ASP A 55 1.40 33.64 -7.60
N ALA A 56 0.79 34.62 -6.94
CA ALA A 56 -0.64 34.58 -6.61
C ALA A 56 -1.52 34.92 -7.83
N GLU A 57 -0.96 35.61 -8.82
CA GLU A 57 -1.69 36.17 -9.97
C GLU A 57 -1.69 35.22 -11.17
N TYR A 58 -0.60 34.49 -11.39
CA TYR A 58 -0.52 33.39 -12.35
C TYR A 58 -0.60 32.09 -11.56
N ARG A 59 -1.70 31.34 -11.67
CA ARG A 59 -1.91 30.03 -10.98
C ARG A 59 -0.88 28.93 -11.32
N GLY A 60 0.27 29.28 -11.91
CA GLY A 60 1.42 28.42 -12.19
C GLY A 60 2.54 28.53 -11.15
N LYS A 61 3.65 27.83 -11.41
CA LYS A 61 4.88 27.91 -10.58
C LYS A 61 6.00 28.54 -11.39
N THR A 62 6.71 29.48 -10.78
CA THR A 62 7.88 30.12 -11.39
C THR A 62 9.14 29.62 -10.72
N PHE A 63 10.11 29.26 -11.54
CA PHE A 63 11.44 28.81 -11.13
C PHE A 63 12.47 29.81 -11.65
N GLY A 64 13.51 30.07 -10.87
CA GLY A 64 14.56 30.99 -11.29
C GLY A 64 15.95 30.63 -10.77
N VAL A 65 16.96 31.14 -11.47
CA VAL A 65 18.37 31.15 -11.06
C VAL A 65 18.98 32.50 -11.39
N ASN A 66 19.91 32.95 -10.56
CA ASN A 66 20.68 34.17 -10.80
C ASN A 66 22.10 34.03 -10.25
N MET A 67 22.95 35.02 -10.52
CA MET A 67 24.36 35.01 -10.13
C MET A 67 24.59 35.00 -8.61
N TYR A 68 23.58 35.35 -7.81
CA TYR A 68 23.67 35.43 -6.35
C TYR A 68 23.05 34.22 -5.62
N GLY A 69 22.26 33.40 -6.32
CA GLY A 69 21.53 32.27 -5.74
C GLY A 69 20.42 32.66 -4.78
N GLN A 70 19.80 33.83 -4.96
CA GLN A 70 18.78 34.39 -4.04
C GLN A 70 17.49 34.75 -4.78
N GLU A 71 16.34 34.66 -4.10
CA GLU A 71 15.01 34.93 -4.67
C GLU A 71 14.71 36.43 -4.88
N ALA A 72 15.49 37.33 -4.27
CA ALA A 72 15.15 38.74 -4.13
C ALA A 72 15.53 39.66 -5.32
N GLU A 73 16.18 39.14 -6.36
CA GLU A 73 16.64 39.94 -7.50
C GLU A 73 16.02 39.50 -8.83
N VAL A 74 15.72 40.50 -9.66
CA VAL A 74 14.92 40.38 -10.90
C VAL A 74 15.82 40.10 -12.11
N ASP A 75 17.13 40.01 -11.88
CA ASP A 75 18.16 39.73 -12.87
C ASP A 75 18.51 38.25 -12.85
N GLY A 76 18.36 37.56 -13.98
CA GLY A 76 18.63 36.12 -14.06
C GLY A 76 17.82 35.42 -15.14
N ALA A 77 17.73 34.10 -15.01
CA ALA A 77 16.95 33.24 -15.89
C ALA A 77 15.75 32.66 -15.13
N PHE A 78 14.57 32.77 -15.73
CA PHE A 78 13.30 32.35 -15.14
C PHE A 78 12.50 31.49 -16.12
N ILE A 79 11.82 30.47 -15.58
CA ILE A 79 10.82 29.68 -16.30
C ILE A 79 9.55 29.67 -15.46
N ALA A 80 8.46 30.22 -16.01
CA ALA A 80 7.12 30.05 -15.47
C ALA A 80 6.42 28.89 -16.18
N VAL A 81 5.93 27.93 -15.40
CA VAL A 81 5.11 26.80 -15.88
C VAL A 81 3.64 27.14 -15.61
N VAL A 82 2.92 27.52 -16.66
CA VAL A 82 1.57 28.12 -16.68
C VAL A 82 0.75 27.54 -17.83
N THR A 83 -0.54 27.86 -17.99
CA THR A 83 -1.25 27.44 -19.21
C THR A 83 -0.72 28.16 -20.46
N GLU A 84 -0.89 27.57 -21.67
CA GLU A 84 -0.45 28.22 -22.93
C GLU A 84 -1.06 29.61 -23.12
N GLU A 85 -2.34 29.78 -22.74
CA GLU A 85 -3.02 31.08 -22.76
C GLU A 85 -2.35 32.09 -21.82
N GLN A 86 -1.99 31.66 -20.60
CA GLN A 86 -1.28 32.51 -19.64
C GLN A 86 0.14 32.86 -20.09
N ALA A 87 0.86 31.91 -20.70
CA ALA A 87 2.20 32.17 -21.25
C ALA A 87 2.14 33.27 -22.31
N ARG A 88 1.19 33.15 -23.27
CA ARG A 88 0.97 34.17 -24.30
C ARG A 88 0.53 35.51 -23.70
N SER A 89 -0.38 35.49 -22.74
CA SER A 89 -0.82 36.69 -22.03
C SER A 89 0.36 37.41 -21.36
N GLY A 90 1.36 36.69 -20.87
CA GLY A 90 2.59 37.30 -20.35
C GLY A 90 3.36 38.13 -21.38
N LEU A 91 3.45 37.66 -22.63
CA LEU A 91 4.03 38.44 -23.74
C LEU A 91 3.13 39.60 -24.15
N ASP A 92 1.81 39.39 -24.17
CA ASP A 92 0.84 40.45 -24.52
C ASP A 92 0.94 41.62 -23.53
N VAL A 93 1.10 41.34 -22.22
CA VAL A 93 1.33 42.37 -21.20
C VAL A 93 2.61 43.15 -21.49
N LEU A 94 3.71 42.49 -21.85
CA LEU A 94 4.96 43.15 -22.20
C LEU A 94 4.80 44.01 -23.47
N GLU A 95 4.07 43.52 -24.47
CA GLU A 95 3.75 44.27 -25.69
C GLU A 95 2.88 45.51 -25.40
N GLU A 96 1.86 45.39 -24.55
CA GLU A 96 1.02 46.50 -24.08
C GLU A 96 1.81 47.57 -23.33
N ASN A 97 2.92 47.19 -22.68
CA ASN A 97 3.85 48.12 -22.02
C ASN A 97 4.88 48.73 -23.00
N GLY A 98 4.68 48.59 -24.31
CA GLY A 98 5.44 49.27 -25.36
C GLY A 98 6.60 48.46 -25.93
N LEU A 99 6.71 47.17 -25.60
CA LEU A 99 7.74 46.30 -26.14
C LEU A 99 7.31 45.70 -27.47
N ARG A 100 8.28 45.43 -28.36
CA ARG A 100 7.97 44.90 -29.69
C ARG A 100 7.99 43.39 -29.69
N ARG A 101 6.90 42.79 -30.16
CA ARG A 101 6.82 41.36 -30.45
C ARG A 101 7.77 41.00 -31.61
N THR A 102 8.49 39.91 -31.44
CA THR A 102 9.49 39.37 -32.36
C THR A 102 9.51 37.84 -32.26
N THR A 103 10.57 37.20 -32.77
CA THR A 103 10.81 35.78 -32.55
C THR A 103 12.19 35.52 -31.97
N PHE A 104 12.30 34.50 -31.11
CA PHE A 104 13.55 33.98 -30.58
C PHE A 104 13.59 32.47 -30.82
N GLN A 105 14.57 32.00 -31.59
CA GLN A 105 14.72 30.57 -31.95
C GLN A 105 13.44 29.94 -32.55
N GLY A 106 12.64 30.73 -33.28
CA GLY A 106 11.40 30.28 -33.93
C GLY A 106 10.15 30.34 -33.06
N TYR A 107 10.24 30.83 -31.82
CA TYR A 107 9.11 31.03 -30.91
C TYR A 107 8.74 32.50 -30.79
N ASP A 108 7.48 32.79 -30.48
CA ASP A 108 7.01 34.15 -30.15
C ASP A 108 7.79 34.69 -28.96
N ALA A 109 8.32 35.91 -29.11
CA ALA A 109 9.25 36.49 -28.16
C ALA A 109 9.15 38.02 -28.10
N ILE A 110 9.79 38.57 -27.08
CA ILE A 110 10.14 39.98 -26.94
C ILE A 110 11.64 40.03 -26.64
N ILE A 111 12.36 40.82 -27.43
CA ILE A 111 13.78 41.06 -27.23
C ILE A 111 13.94 42.56 -27.08
N MET A 112 14.50 42.96 -25.95
CA MET A 112 14.99 44.31 -25.69
C MET A 112 16.50 44.26 -25.58
N SER A 113 17.18 45.06 -26.37
CA SER A 113 18.63 45.24 -26.23
C SER A 113 18.94 46.29 -25.17
N GLU A 114 20.11 46.20 -24.55
CA GLU A 114 20.60 47.22 -23.65
C GLU A 114 20.61 48.61 -24.31
N GLY A 115 20.17 49.61 -23.54
CA GLY A 115 20.08 51.00 -24.01
C GLY A 115 18.89 51.29 -24.93
N GLU A 116 18.08 50.29 -25.29
CA GLU A 116 16.77 50.57 -25.89
C GLU A 116 15.88 51.30 -24.88
N LYS A 117 15.29 52.40 -25.35
CA LYS A 117 14.51 53.31 -24.54
C LYS A 117 13.02 53.03 -24.71
N ILE A 118 12.33 52.78 -23.61
CA ILE A 118 10.88 52.76 -23.58
C ILE A 118 10.39 54.18 -23.26
N CYS A 119 10.05 54.92 -24.31
CA CYS A 119 9.58 56.30 -24.18
C CYS A 119 8.04 56.40 -24.17
N ASP A 120 7.32 55.42 -24.72
CA ASP A 120 5.86 55.46 -24.86
C ASP A 120 5.24 54.15 -24.36
N ALA A 121 5.47 53.83 -23.09
CA ALA A 121 4.87 52.65 -22.46
C ALA A 121 3.36 52.84 -22.23
N GLY A 122 2.56 51.80 -22.52
CA GLY A 122 1.17 51.68 -22.07
C GLY A 122 1.07 51.05 -20.68
N GLY A 123 -0.15 50.74 -20.23
CA GLY A 123 -0.37 49.97 -18.99
C GLY A 123 0.16 50.62 -17.70
N THR A 124 0.61 49.79 -16.77
CA THR A 124 1.17 50.21 -15.47
C THR A 124 2.56 50.85 -15.60
N VAL A 125 3.40 50.39 -16.54
CA VAL A 125 4.70 51.01 -16.81
C VAL A 125 4.50 52.43 -17.37
N GLY A 126 3.53 52.61 -18.27
CA GLY A 126 3.13 53.92 -18.78
C GLY A 126 2.64 54.88 -17.69
N PHE A 127 1.87 54.38 -16.72
CA PHE A 127 1.43 55.17 -15.57
C PHE A 127 2.60 55.64 -14.71
N VAL A 128 3.55 54.75 -14.40
CA VAL A 128 4.76 55.08 -13.63
C VAL A 128 5.66 56.06 -14.40
N LEU A 129 5.89 55.82 -15.69
CA LEU A 129 6.69 56.69 -16.56
C LEU A 129 6.12 58.12 -16.58
N LYS A 130 4.78 58.24 -16.67
CA LYS A 130 4.08 59.53 -16.62
C LYS A 130 4.24 60.23 -15.28
N TRP A 131 4.26 59.48 -14.19
CA TRP A 131 4.51 59.99 -12.83
C TRP A 131 5.96 60.47 -12.65
N VAL A 132 6.94 59.68 -13.11
CA VAL A 132 8.37 60.05 -13.06
C VAL A 132 8.65 61.30 -13.90
N ARG A 133 8.08 61.37 -15.11
CA ARG A 133 8.11 62.56 -15.96
C ARG A 133 7.58 63.80 -15.25
N MET A 134 6.44 63.69 -14.58
CA MET A 134 5.84 64.77 -13.81
C MET A 134 6.76 65.24 -12.67
N ILE A 135 7.34 64.32 -11.90
CA ILE A 135 8.26 64.64 -10.81
C ILE A 135 9.54 65.31 -11.34
N ALA A 136 10.14 64.79 -12.40
CA ALA A 136 11.39 65.30 -12.94
C ALA A 136 11.23 66.71 -13.54
N VAL A 137 10.11 66.99 -14.22
CA VAL A 137 9.77 68.35 -14.64
C VAL A 137 9.60 69.28 -13.43
N TYR A 138 8.93 68.80 -12.38
CA TYR A 138 8.74 69.58 -11.15
C TYR A 138 10.05 69.88 -10.41
N ILE A 139 10.95 68.90 -10.31
CA ILE A 139 12.29 69.08 -9.70
C ILE A 139 13.16 69.99 -10.59
N GLY A 140 13.12 69.85 -11.91
CA GLY A 140 13.84 70.72 -12.84
C GLY A 140 13.43 72.19 -12.70
N GLN A 141 12.13 72.46 -12.51
CA GLN A 141 11.62 73.79 -12.20
C GLN A 141 12.17 74.35 -10.88
N ILE A 142 12.38 73.51 -9.87
CA ILE A 142 12.95 73.91 -8.56
C ILE A 142 14.45 74.17 -8.66
N LEU A 143 15.17 73.43 -9.51
CA LEU A 143 16.62 73.50 -9.65
C LEU A 143 17.09 74.42 -10.80
N GLU A 144 16.17 75.14 -11.45
CA GLU A 144 16.43 75.95 -12.66
C GLU A 144 17.05 75.15 -13.82
N THR A 145 16.80 73.84 -13.88
CA THR A 145 17.23 72.97 -14.98
C THR A 145 16.06 72.68 -15.91
N ASN A 146 16.27 72.89 -17.21
CA ASN A 146 15.23 72.66 -18.22
C ASN A 146 15.15 71.16 -18.56
N VAL A 147 14.32 70.42 -17.82
CA VAL A 147 14.08 68.99 -18.04
C VAL A 147 12.89 68.83 -18.99
N ASN A 148 13.11 68.22 -20.16
CA ASN A 148 12.05 67.89 -21.10
C ASN A 148 11.47 66.52 -20.74
N GLU A 149 10.17 66.46 -20.41
CA GLU A 149 9.48 65.22 -20.05
C GLU A 149 9.60 64.12 -21.11
N ASN A 150 9.71 64.48 -22.38
CA ASN A 150 9.80 63.52 -23.47
C ASN A 150 11.18 62.85 -23.58
N ASP A 151 12.21 63.41 -22.93
CA ASP A 151 13.57 62.86 -22.93
C ASP A 151 13.77 61.83 -21.81
N ILE A 152 12.79 61.71 -20.90
CA ILE A 152 12.79 60.73 -19.81
C ILE A 152 12.17 59.44 -20.33
N CYS A 153 13.02 58.47 -20.60
CA CYS A 153 12.64 57.12 -21.01
C CYS A 153 13.28 56.11 -20.08
N LEU A 154 12.69 54.92 -20.01
CA LEU A 154 13.28 53.81 -19.27
C LEU A 154 14.30 53.13 -20.16
N GLU A 155 15.55 53.04 -19.68
CA GLU A 155 16.60 52.28 -20.36
C GLU A 155 16.52 50.82 -19.90
N SER A 156 16.51 49.89 -20.85
CA SER A 156 16.54 48.45 -20.57
C SER A 156 17.97 47.99 -20.29
N HIS A 157 18.12 47.04 -19.37
CA HIS A 157 19.36 46.28 -19.11
C HIS A 157 19.46 45.00 -19.96
N GLY A 158 18.71 44.91 -21.06
CA GLY A 158 18.64 43.72 -21.89
C GLY A 158 17.66 42.69 -21.33
N THR A 159 16.63 42.35 -22.11
CA THR A 159 15.62 41.37 -21.71
C THR A 159 15.21 40.51 -22.89
N VAL A 160 15.22 39.20 -22.70
CA VAL A 160 14.72 38.23 -23.66
C VAL A 160 13.62 37.42 -22.99
N ALA A 161 12.39 37.56 -23.49
CA ALA A 161 11.26 36.75 -23.06
C ALA A 161 10.71 35.99 -24.26
N TRP A 162 10.41 34.70 -24.11
CA TRP A 162 9.76 33.91 -25.16
C TRP A 162 8.84 32.87 -24.56
N THR A 163 7.90 32.38 -25.37
CA THR A 163 6.94 31.37 -24.94
C THR A 163 7.01 30.13 -25.81
N CYS A 164 6.91 28.95 -25.21
CA CYS A 164 6.67 27.70 -25.94
C CYS A 164 5.74 26.81 -25.12
N GLY A 165 4.56 26.47 -25.68
CA GLY A 165 3.56 25.67 -24.97
C GLY A 165 3.15 26.29 -23.63
N GLU A 166 3.29 25.53 -22.55
CA GLU A 166 2.97 25.92 -21.17
C GLU A 166 4.09 26.70 -20.44
N TYR A 167 5.14 27.10 -21.17
CA TYR A 167 6.31 27.74 -20.59
C TYR A 167 6.45 29.19 -21.08
N LEU A 168 6.62 30.11 -20.13
CA LEU A 168 7.11 31.46 -20.35
C LEU A 168 8.53 31.56 -19.80
N PHE A 169 9.48 31.86 -20.66
CA PHE A 169 10.89 32.06 -20.31
C PHE A 169 11.15 33.56 -20.25
N ILE A 170 11.83 34.01 -19.22
CA ILE A 170 12.26 35.40 -19.06
C ILE A 170 13.72 35.39 -18.65
N VAL A 171 14.53 36.16 -19.37
CA VAL A 171 15.95 36.32 -19.11
C VAL A 171 16.28 37.80 -19.09
N SER A 172 16.96 38.24 -18.04
CA SER A 172 17.47 39.60 -17.83
C SER A 172 18.96 39.54 -17.48
N SER A 173 19.74 40.51 -17.99
CA SER A 173 21.18 40.60 -17.69
C SER A 173 21.41 41.50 -16.46
N PRO A 174 22.20 41.05 -15.45
CA PRO A 174 22.58 41.89 -14.31
C PRO A 174 23.73 42.88 -14.62
N ASP A 175 24.46 42.68 -15.73
CA ASP A 175 25.69 43.42 -16.05
C ASP A 175 25.45 44.51 -17.13
N GLU A 176 26.24 45.60 -17.08
CA GLU A 176 26.28 46.72 -18.05
C GLU A 176 26.79 46.33 -19.48
N ASP A 177 26.95 45.03 -19.77
CA ASP A 177 27.53 44.50 -21.02
C ASP A 177 26.54 43.61 -21.82
N ASP A 178 25.23 43.74 -21.59
CA ASP A 178 24.11 42.96 -22.18
C ASP A 178 24.43 41.47 -22.51
N ASN A 179 24.55 40.63 -21.48
CA ASN A 179 24.70 39.19 -21.67
C ASN A 179 23.34 38.45 -21.80
N SER A 180 22.22 39.18 -21.91
CA SER A 180 20.87 38.60 -21.86
C SER A 180 20.63 37.58 -22.99
N ILE A 181 21.11 37.87 -24.21
CA ILE A 181 21.02 36.95 -25.35
C ILE A 181 21.83 35.68 -25.12
N HIS A 182 23.01 35.77 -24.51
CA HIS A 182 23.84 34.59 -24.25
C HIS A 182 23.20 33.68 -23.20
N ILE A 183 22.65 34.26 -22.13
CA ILE A 183 21.90 33.53 -21.10
C ILE A 183 20.66 32.87 -21.74
N ALA A 184 19.91 33.60 -22.57
CA ALA A 184 18.72 33.09 -23.25
C ALA A 184 19.05 31.95 -24.22
N GLN A 185 20.14 32.05 -24.98
CA GLN A 185 20.60 30.97 -25.86
C GLN A 185 21.00 29.72 -25.06
N THR A 186 21.66 29.91 -23.92
CA THR A 186 22.07 28.81 -23.03
C THR A 186 20.85 28.13 -22.40
N LEU A 187 19.89 28.92 -21.89
CA LEU A 187 18.64 28.40 -21.37
C LEU A 187 17.82 27.67 -22.43
N PHE A 188 17.71 28.26 -23.63
CA PHE A 188 17.02 27.64 -24.76
C PHE A 188 17.64 26.29 -25.12
N LYS A 189 18.97 26.20 -25.22
CA LYS A 189 19.68 24.96 -25.50
C LYS A 189 19.33 23.86 -24.47
N HIS A 190 19.37 24.18 -23.18
CA HIS A 190 19.02 23.21 -22.13
C HIS A 190 17.54 22.84 -22.14
N ALA A 191 16.66 23.81 -22.42
CA ALA A 191 15.23 23.58 -22.57
C ALA A 191 14.92 22.66 -23.77
N ASP A 192 15.63 22.82 -24.89
CA ASP A 192 15.52 22.00 -26.09
C ASP A 192 16.04 20.58 -25.85
N GLU A 193 17.21 20.42 -25.22
CA GLU A 193 17.76 19.12 -24.81
C GLU A 193 16.79 18.34 -23.89
N LEU A 194 16.03 19.05 -23.06
CA LEU A 194 15.03 18.50 -22.14
C LEU A 194 13.62 18.42 -22.76
N LYS A 195 13.46 18.89 -24.00
CA LYS A 195 12.21 18.89 -24.77
C LYS A 195 11.07 19.63 -24.06
N LEU A 196 11.35 20.76 -23.40
CA LEU A 196 10.31 21.60 -22.76
C LEU A 196 9.37 22.20 -23.82
N CYS A 197 9.94 22.62 -24.95
CA CYS A 197 9.18 23.26 -26.02
C CYS A 197 8.55 22.30 -27.02
N GLU A 198 8.73 20.98 -26.85
CA GLU A 198 7.97 20.02 -27.66
C GLU A 198 6.52 20.05 -27.17
N PRO A 199 5.57 20.51 -28.01
CA PRO A 199 4.19 20.56 -27.58
C PRO A 199 3.73 19.15 -27.22
N GLN A 200 2.90 19.02 -26.18
CA GLN A 200 2.41 17.71 -25.72
C GLN A 200 0.93 17.55 -26.09
N LEU A 201 0.55 16.31 -26.39
CA LEU A 201 -0.83 15.88 -26.57
C LEU A 201 -1.21 15.02 -25.38
N ASN A 202 -2.47 15.10 -24.96
CA ASN A 202 -3.00 14.30 -23.88
C ASN A 202 -3.86 13.17 -24.44
N VAL A 203 -3.38 11.93 -24.29
CA VAL A 203 -4.22 10.74 -24.45
C VAL A 203 -5.00 10.58 -23.16
N SER A 204 -6.32 10.63 -23.24
CA SER A 204 -7.18 10.65 -22.05
C SER A 204 -8.42 9.80 -22.22
N GLY A 205 -9.11 9.52 -21.13
CA GLY A 205 -10.35 8.76 -21.15
C GLY A 205 -10.81 8.34 -19.78
N VAL A 206 -11.86 7.54 -19.74
CA VAL A 206 -12.40 6.91 -18.52
C VAL A 206 -12.34 5.39 -18.68
N VAL A 207 -11.95 4.70 -17.61
CA VAL A 207 -11.89 3.24 -17.54
C VAL A 207 -12.96 2.75 -16.56
N THR A 208 -13.86 1.89 -17.02
CA THR A 208 -14.93 1.32 -16.19
C THR A 208 -15.00 -0.20 -16.27
N ASP A 209 -15.50 -0.82 -15.20
CA ASP A 209 -16.05 -2.17 -15.28
C ASP A 209 -17.28 -2.17 -16.19
N GLY A 210 -17.68 -3.33 -16.73
CA GLY A 210 -18.80 -3.48 -17.66
C GLY A 210 -20.17 -2.96 -17.20
N HIS A 211 -20.24 -2.37 -16.02
CA HIS A 211 -21.42 -1.81 -15.37
C HIS A 211 -21.29 -0.29 -15.14
N ASN A 212 -20.28 0.35 -15.74
CA ASN A 212 -19.94 1.77 -15.60
C ASN A 212 -19.37 2.17 -14.22
N HIS A 213 -18.87 1.23 -13.42
CA HIS A 213 -18.14 1.59 -12.21
C HIS A 213 -16.69 1.91 -12.55
N PRO A 214 -16.07 2.91 -11.93
CA PRO A 214 -14.70 3.29 -12.23
C PRO A 214 -13.71 2.17 -11.88
N MET A 215 -12.59 2.11 -12.63
CA MET A 215 -11.43 1.27 -12.34
C MET A 215 -10.31 2.17 -11.81
N PRO A 216 -10.27 2.46 -10.50
CA PRO A 216 -9.39 3.49 -9.94
C PRO A 216 -7.93 3.01 -9.83
N TYR A 217 -6.99 3.95 -9.95
CA TYR A 217 -5.55 3.72 -9.78
C TYR A 217 -4.96 2.58 -10.64
N MET A 218 -5.60 2.31 -11.77
CA MET A 218 -5.17 1.35 -12.78
C MET A 218 -4.00 1.92 -13.57
N LYS A 219 -2.96 1.12 -13.77
CA LYS A 219 -1.85 1.48 -14.65
C LYS A 219 -2.30 1.54 -16.11
N VAL A 220 -2.02 2.67 -16.76
CA VAL A 220 -2.28 2.90 -18.19
C VAL A 220 -0.98 3.28 -18.89
N THR A 221 -0.65 2.59 -19.97
CA THR A 221 0.58 2.84 -20.75
C THR A 221 0.23 3.20 -22.19
N ALA A 222 0.56 4.41 -22.63
CA ALA A 222 0.48 4.79 -24.03
C ALA A 222 1.82 4.52 -24.72
N THR A 223 1.85 3.67 -25.75
CA THR A 223 3.01 3.47 -26.61
C THR A 223 2.85 4.26 -27.90
N PHE A 224 3.77 5.19 -28.14
CA PHE A 224 3.82 6.02 -29.34
C PHE A 224 5.24 6.06 -29.91
N ASP A 225 5.38 5.82 -31.22
CA ASP A 225 6.69 5.75 -31.91
C ASP A 225 7.70 4.83 -31.19
N GLY A 226 7.23 3.68 -30.72
CA GLY A 226 8.03 2.69 -29.99
C GLY A 226 8.46 3.10 -28.58
N LYS A 227 7.97 4.23 -28.05
CA LYS A 227 8.23 4.70 -26.67
C LYS A 227 6.98 4.60 -25.81
N ASP A 228 7.17 4.20 -24.56
CA ASP A 228 6.11 4.06 -23.58
C ASP A 228 6.00 5.27 -22.66
N TYR A 229 4.78 5.73 -22.43
CA TYR A 229 4.40 6.81 -21.53
C TYR A 229 3.38 6.24 -20.55
N THR A 230 3.73 6.20 -19.26
CA THR A 230 2.88 5.58 -18.23
C THR A 230 2.14 6.67 -17.44
N GLY A 231 0.87 6.42 -17.16
CA GLY A 231 0.05 7.13 -16.19
C GLY A 231 -0.84 6.16 -15.42
N PHE A 232 -1.73 6.70 -14.60
CA PHE A 232 -2.68 5.93 -13.81
C PHE A 232 -4.06 6.56 -13.92
N THR A 233 -5.11 5.77 -13.72
CA THR A 233 -6.45 6.33 -13.51
C THR A 233 -6.55 6.99 -12.12
N ASP A 234 -7.38 8.01 -11.99
CA ASP A 234 -7.75 8.59 -10.70
C ASP A 234 -8.87 7.77 -10.02
N GLU A 235 -9.42 8.27 -8.91
CA GLU A 235 -10.51 7.64 -8.16
C GLU A 235 -11.81 7.48 -8.98
N ASP A 236 -12.01 8.31 -10.01
CA ASP A 236 -13.14 8.25 -10.93
C ASP A 236 -12.84 7.39 -12.17
N GLY A 237 -11.70 6.69 -12.20
CA GLY A 237 -11.27 5.89 -13.35
C GLY A 237 -10.79 6.73 -14.54
N LYS A 238 -10.58 8.04 -14.39
CA LYS A 238 -10.13 8.93 -15.48
C LYS A 238 -8.62 8.90 -15.59
N TYR A 239 -8.09 8.89 -16.81
CA TYR A 239 -6.65 8.99 -17.04
C TYR A 239 -6.31 10.10 -18.04
N ALA A 240 -5.10 10.63 -17.91
CA ALA A 240 -4.48 11.53 -18.87
C ALA A 240 -2.97 11.24 -18.94
N ILE A 241 -2.48 10.94 -20.14
CA ILE A 241 -1.07 10.64 -20.42
C ILE A 241 -0.56 11.63 -21.44
N ASN A 242 0.46 12.39 -21.05
CA ASN A 242 1.16 13.29 -21.95
C ASN A 242 2.07 12.50 -22.90
N ILE A 243 1.86 12.70 -24.20
CA ILE A 243 2.72 12.19 -25.29
C ILE A 243 3.23 13.37 -26.14
N PRO A 244 4.33 13.22 -26.90
CA PRO A 244 4.79 14.25 -27.82
C PRO A 244 3.73 14.61 -28.87
N LYS A 245 3.59 15.89 -29.22
CA LYS A 245 2.61 16.35 -30.20
C LYS A 245 2.93 15.85 -31.60
N ILE A 246 1.85 15.47 -32.25
CA ILE A 246 1.79 14.91 -33.58
C ILE A 246 1.39 16.04 -34.54
N TYR A 247 2.04 16.12 -35.70
CA TYR A 247 1.46 16.75 -36.87
C TYR A 247 0.85 15.65 -37.73
N PRO A 248 -0.46 15.37 -37.62
CA PRO A 248 -1.05 14.24 -38.32
C PRO A 248 -0.89 14.44 -39.82
N ASN A 249 -0.16 13.54 -40.47
CA ASN A 249 -0.17 13.43 -41.91
C ASN A 249 -1.47 12.71 -42.30
N GLU A 250 -2.42 13.42 -42.93
CA GLU A 250 -3.71 12.83 -43.33
C GLU A 250 -3.55 11.56 -44.19
N LYS A 251 -2.44 11.41 -44.91
CA LYS A 251 -2.17 10.24 -45.76
C LYS A 251 -1.61 9.04 -44.99
N ASP A 252 -0.96 9.28 -43.85
CA ASP A 252 -0.39 8.23 -43.00
C ASP A 252 -0.45 8.67 -41.53
N PRO A 253 -1.65 8.62 -40.92
CA PRO A 253 -1.82 9.04 -39.53
C PRO A 253 -1.10 8.05 -38.62
N PRO A 254 -0.35 8.55 -37.62
CA PRO A 254 0.44 7.69 -36.78
C PRO A 254 -0.43 6.80 -35.90
N GLU A 255 0.15 5.68 -35.53
CA GLU A 255 -0.49 4.65 -34.74
C GLU A 255 -0.16 4.86 -33.26
N LEU A 256 -1.19 4.81 -32.42
CA LEU A 256 -1.10 4.91 -30.99
C LEU A 256 -1.65 3.61 -30.38
N LYS A 257 -0.94 3.10 -29.39
CA LYS A 257 -1.35 1.96 -28.59
C LYS A 257 -1.54 2.41 -27.14
N VAL A 258 -2.62 1.99 -26.50
CA VAL A 258 -2.91 2.23 -25.07
C VAL A 258 -3.15 0.89 -24.41
N THR A 259 -2.37 0.57 -23.39
CA THR A 259 -2.44 -0.69 -22.63
C THR A 259 -2.93 -0.41 -21.22
N PHE A 260 -3.99 -1.10 -20.83
CA PHE A 260 -4.57 -1.08 -19.49
C PHE A 260 -4.12 -2.33 -18.75
N THR A 261 -3.31 -2.15 -17.72
CA THR A 261 -2.73 -3.25 -16.93
C THR A 261 -3.46 -3.34 -15.60
N TYR A 262 -3.88 -4.54 -15.21
CA TYR A 262 -4.56 -4.83 -13.94
C TYR A 262 -3.61 -4.77 -12.74
N HIS A 263 -2.92 -3.64 -12.59
CA HIS A 263 -2.14 -3.25 -11.43
C HIS A 263 -2.88 -2.10 -10.74
N TYR A 264 -3.02 -2.19 -9.43
CA TYR A 264 -3.53 -1.09 -8.62
C TYR A 264 -2.35 -0.40 -7.95
N GLU A 265 -2.04 0.81 -8.42
CA GLU A 265 -0.89 1.58 -7.96
C GLU A 265 -1.32 2.95 -7.45
N ARG A 266 -1.16 3.15 -6.15
CA ARG A 266 -1.53 4.37 -5.44
C ARG A 266 -0.39 4.79 -4.53
N ASP A 267 -0.16 6.10 -4.44
CA ASP A 267 0.91 6.68 -3.60
C ASP A 267 2.31 6.08 -3.85
N GLY A 268 2.60 5.72 -5.11
CA GLY A 268 3.87 5.14 -5.54
C GLY A 268 4.07 3.67 -5.16
N LYS A 269 3.01 2.96 -4.74
CA LYS A 269 3.04 1.54 -4.38
C LYS A 269 2.01 0.75 -5.16
N ASN A 270 2.43 -0.39 -5.69
CA ASN A 270 1.54 -1.38 -6.28
C ASN A 270 1.02 -2.31 -5.18
N TYR A 271 -0.26 -2.19 -4.83
CA TYR A 271 -0.87 -2.97 -3.75
C TYR A 271 -1.33 -4.35 -4.21
N PHE A 272 -1.81 -4.48 -5.44
CA PHE A 272 -2.13 -5.78 -6.00
C PHE A 272 -2.08 -5.79 -7.52
N ARG A 273 -1.98 -6.99 -8.07
CA ARG A 273 -2.13 -7.24 -9.50
C ARG A 273 -2.99 -8.46 -9.75
N VAL A 274 -3.80 -8.40 -10.80
CA VAL A 274 -4.64 -9.54 -11.23
C VAL A 274 -3.92 -10.31 -12.33
N ILE A 275 -3.83 -11.63 -12.15
CA ILE A 275 -3.02 -12.54 -12.95
C ILE A 275 -3.87 -13.74 -13.34
N GLU A 276 -3.82 -14.14 -14.62
CA GLU A 276 -4.33 -15.45 -15.03
C GLU A 276 -3.37 -16.56 -14.56
N ARG A 277 -3.88 -17.53 -13.81
CA ARG A 277 -3.06 -18.55 -13.14
C ARG A 277 -2.13 -19.34 -14.09
N GLY A 278 -2.55 -19.56 -15.34
CA GLY A 278 -1.80 -20.30 -16.35
C GLY A 278 -0.54 -19.57 -16.86
N ASP A 279 -0.64 -18.26 -17.07
CA ASP A 279 0.40 -17.46 -17.74
C ASP A 279 1.32 -16.74 -16.75
N ARG A 280 0.88 -16.55 -15.50
CA ARG A 280 1.56 -15.78 -14.44
C ARG A 280 1.92 -14.34 -14.80
N ASN A 281 1.46 -13.85 -15.94
CA ASN A 281 1.61 -12.47 -16.36
C ASN A 281 0.38 -11.66 -15.90
N PRO A 282 0.55 -10.38 -15.56
CA PRO A 282 -0.56 -9.48 -15.33
C PRO A 282 -1.51 -9.47 -16.53
N LEU A 283 -2.80 -9.31 -16.24
CA LEU A 283 -3.80 -9.10 -17.28
C LEU A 283 -3.64 -7.71 -17.88
N ASP A 284 -3.47 -7.66 -19.19
CA ASP A 284 -3.38 -6.43 -19.97
C ASP A 284 -4.44 -6.45 -21.08
N LEU A 285 -5.08 -5.30 -21.29
CA LEU A 285 -5.89 -5.06 -22.48
C LEU A 285 -5.29 -3.92 -23.29
N GLU A 286 -4.98 -4.20 -24.55
CA GLU A 286 -4.42 -3.25 -25.50
C GLU A 286 -5.52 -2.69 -26.40
N MET A 287 -5.54 -1.36 -26.57
CA MET A 287 -6.27 -0.63 -27.61
C MET A 287 -5.27 -0.06 -28.60
N LYS A 288 -5.53 -0.24 -29.89
CA LYS A 288 -4.65 0.22 -30.95
C LYS A 288 -5.45 0.96 -32.03
N PHE A 289 -5.06 2.19 -32.32
CA PHE A 289 -5.81 3.07 -33.24
C PHE A 289 -4.91 4.11 -33.92
N LYS A 290 -5.41 4.72 -34.98
CA LYS A 290 -4.72 5.81 -35.70
C LYS A 290 -5.21 7.17 -35.25
N VAL A 291 -4.29 8.13 -35.07
CA VAL A 291 -4.61 9.50 -34.66
C VAL A 291 -4.75 10.39 -35.90
N LYS A 292 -5.98 10.72 -36.28
CA LYS A 292 -6.29 11.59 -37.44
C LYS A 292 -6.55 13.03 -37.00
N LYS A 293 -7.14 13.21 -35.81
CA LYS A 293 -7.48 14.50 -35.19
C LYS A 293 -7.36 14.41 -33.67
N ASP A 294 -7.29 15.55 -32.99
CA ASP A 294 -7.15 15.61 -31.52
C ASP A 294 -8.28 14.88 -30.78
N ALA A 295 -9.51 14.88 -31.32
CA ALA A 295 -10.63 14.14 -30.75
C ALA A 295 -10.42 12.61 -30.71
N ASP A 296 -9.48 12.07 -31.49
CA ASP A 296 -9.15 10.64 -31.47
C ASP A 296 -8.30 10.27 -30.25
N LEU A 297 -7.72 11.24 -29.53
CA LEU A 297 -6.91 11.02 -28.31
C LEU A 297 -7.76 10.78 -27.06
N VAL A 298 -9.08 10.97 -27.16
CA VAL A 298 -10.02 10.63 -26.09
C VAL A 298 -10.54 9.21 -26.32
N LYS A 299 -10.13 8.28 -25.46
CA LYS A 299 -10.45 6.85 -25.55
C LYS A 299 -10.96 6.32 -24.22
N ASN A 300 -12.27 6.08 -24.15
CA ASN A 300 -12.84 5.37 -23.02
C ASN A 300 -12.59 3.87 -23.17
N MET A 301 -12.38 3.21 -22.04
CA MET A 301 -12.32 1.75 -21.92
C MET A 301 -13.48 1.28 -21.04
N ASP A 302 -14.25 0.35 -21.56
CA ASP A 302 -15.35 -0.28 -20.84
C ASP A 302 -15.19 -1.81 -20.95
N PHE A 303 -14.95 -2.46 -19.81
CA PHE A 303 -14.72 -3.90 -19.73
C PHE A 303 -16.02 -4.74 -19.78
N ASP A 304 -17.02 -4.33 -20.56
CA ASP A 304 -18.32 -5.01 -20.74
C ASP A 304 -18.22 -6.34 -21.52
N ALA A 305 -19.26 -7.17 -21.39
CA ALA A 305 -19.54 -8.40 -22.13
C ALA A 305 -19.60 -8.23 -23.65
N ASN A 306 -19.57 -7.00 -24.18
CA ASN A 306 -19.37 -6.72 -25.59
C ASN A 306 -17.90 -6.89 -26.05
N LEU A 307 -16.93 -6.96 -25.13
CA LEU A 307 -15.53 -7.34 -25.40
C LEU A 307 -15.38 -8.87 -25.53
N LYS A 308 -16.18 -9.50 -26.39
CA LYS A 308 -16.08 -10.95 -26.67
C LYS A 308 -15.22 -11.20 -27.90
N GLY A 309 -14.15 -11.97 -27.72
CA GLY A 309 -13.25 -12.37 -28.81
C GLY A 309 -13.87 -13.43 -29.73
N VAL A 310 -13.44 -13.44 -30.98
CA VAL A 310 -13.91 -14.41 -32.00
C VAL A 310 -12.93 -15.59 -32.18
N ALA A 311 -11.73 -15.49 -31.62
CA ALA A 311 -10.67 -16.50 -31.74
C ALA A 311 -10.62 -17.40 -30.50
N ALA A 312 -10.32 -18.69 -30.72
CA ALA A 312 -10.48 -19.75 -29.70
C ALA A 312 -9.66 -19.55 -28.41
N ASN A 313 -8.60 -18.72 -28.39
CA ASN A 313 -7.63 -18.72 -27.28
C ASN A 313 -7.04 -17.34 -26.89
N THR A 314 -7.52 -16.22 -27.46
CA THR A 314 -7.12 -14.85 -27.05
C THR A 314 -8.19 -13.85 -27.49
N LEU A 315 -8.45 -12.81 -26.68
CA LEU A 315 -9.29 -11.68 -27.09
C LEU A 315 -8.58 -10.86 -28.18
N THR A 316 -9.10 -10.91 -29.42
CA THR A 316 -8.72 -9.99 -30.49
C THR A 316 -9.94 -9.66 -31.34
N PHE A 317 -10.27 -8.38 -31.49
CA PHE A 317 -11.35 -7.90 -32.36
C PHE A 317 -11.16 -6.42 -32.71
N THR A 318 -11.88 -5.93 -33.71
CA THR A 318 -11.87 -4.51 -34.11
C THR A 318 -13.27 -3.94 -33.99
N LYS A 319 -13.38 -2.75 -33.38
CA LYS A 319 -14.62 -1.98 -33.27
C LYS A 319 -14.31 -0.50 -33.46
N ASP A 320 -15.07 0.17 -34.33
CA ASP A 320 -14.96 1.62 -34.58
C ASP A 320 -13.52 2.08 -34.91
N ASP A 321 -12.84 1.38 -35.82
CA ASP A 321 -11.43 1.61 -36.21
C ASP A 321 -10.40 1.44 -35.06
N VAL A 322 -10.79 0.82 -33.94
CA VAL A 322 -9.90 0.46 -32.83
C VAL A 322 -9.75 -1.06 -32.77
N GLU A 323 -8.51 -1.53 -32.80
CA GLU A 323 -8.15 -2.92 -32.54
C GLU A 323 -7.96 -3.13 -31.04
N TYR A 324 -8.58 -4.17 -30.49
CA TYR A 324 -8.46 -4.58 -29.09
C TYR A 324 -7.72 -5.91 -29.02
N LYS A 325 -6.79 -6.05 -28.08
CA LYS A 325 -6.02 -7.29 -27.88
C LYS A 325 -5.74 -7.54 -26.40
N GLY A 326 -6.18 -8.68 -25.87
CA GLY A 326 -5.83 -9.13 -24.52
C GLY A 326 -4.46 -9.83 -24.47
N SER A 327 -3.73 -9.72 -23.36
CA SER A 327 -2.46 -10.44 -23.13
C SER A 327 -2.64 -11.90 -22.74
N SER A 328 -3.84 -12.25 -22.26
CA SER A 328 -4.19 -13.52 -21.64
C SER A 328 -4.93 -14.46 -22.58
N HIS A 329 -5.10 -15.72 -22.17
CA HIS A 329 -5.96 -16.67 -22.87
C HIS A 329 -7.47 -16.39 -22.73
N LEU A 330 -7.82 -15.38 -21.93
CA LEU A 330 -9.19 -14.92 -21.75
C LEU A 330 -9.81 -14.38 -23.04
N THR A 331 -11.01 -14.86 -23.33
CA THR A 331 -11.87 -14.38 -24.42
C THR A 331 -12.89 -13.35 -23.95
N ASN A 332 -12.94 -13.07 -22.64
CA ASN A 332 -13.89 -12.17 -22.01
C ASN A 332 -13.30 -11.56 -20.71
N TYR A 333 -13.21 -10.22 -20.64
CA TYR A 333 -12.71 -9.47 -19.48
C TYR A 333 -13.82 -8.99 -18.53
N TYR A 334 -15.09 -9.21 -18.91
CA TYR A 334 -16.26 -8.86 -18.09
C TYR A 334 -16.23 -9.43 -16.67
N HIS A 335 -15.63 -10.61 -16.48
CA HIS A 335 -15.54 -11.24 -15.17
C HIS A 335 -14.35 -10.73 -14.33
N THR A 336 -13.32 -10.20 -14.97
CA THR A 336 -12.07 -9.83 -14.31
C THR A 336 -12.08 -8.40 -13.81
N ALA A 337 -12.73 -7.46 -14.52
CA ALA A 337 -12.82 -6.08 -14.09
C ALA A 337 -13.48 -5.92 -12.69
N PRO A 338 -14.57 -6.64 -12.36
CA PRO A 338 -15.15 -6.61 -11.01
C PRO A 338 -14.22 -7.19 -9.93
N ILE A 339 -13.38 -8.19 -10.25
CA ILE A 339 -12.34 -8.69 -9.31
C ILE A 339 -11.37 -7.58 -8.95
N TYR A 340 -10.87 -6.86 -9.96
CA TYR A 340 -9.98 -5.72 -9.75
C TYR A 340 -10.65 -4.66 -8.88
N ARG A 341 -11.86 -4.25 -9.25
CA ARG A 341 -12.61 -3.21 -8.54
C ARG A 341 -12.83 -3.59 -7.08
N HIS A 342 -13.33 -4.79 -6.79
CA HIS A 342 -13.60 -5.19 -5.41
C HIS A 342 -12.30 -5.38 -4.60
N THR A 343 -11.21 -5.82 -5.24
CA THR A 343 -9.91 -5.84 -4.56
C THR A 343 -9.41 -4.42 -4.25
N ALA A 344 -9.62 -3.46 -5.16
CA ALA A 344 -9.32 -2.05 -4.95
C ALA A 344 -10.13 -1.45 -3.79
N GLU A 345 -11.43 -1.76 -3.70
CA GLU A 345 -12.28 -1.36 -2.56
C GLU A 345 -11.73 -1.88 -1.22
N ALA A 346 -11.26 -3.13 -1.17
CA ALA A 346 -10.64 -3.69 0.02
C ALA A 346 -9.33 -2.97 0.37
N VAL A 347 -8.45 -2.71 -0.61
CA VAL A 347 -7.22 -1.93 -0.41
C VAL A 347 -7.53 -0.54 0.14
N ASP A 348 -8.44 0.19 -0.52
CA ASP A 348 -8.80 1.55 -0.15
C ASP A 348 -9.39 1.63 1.25
N PHE A 349 -10.27 0.69 1.59
CA PHE A 349 -10.77 0.57 2.94
C PHE A 349 -9.60 0.41 3.96
N THR A 350 -8.64 -0.46 3.69
CA THR A 350 -7.51 -0.67 4.63
C THR A 350 -6.59 0.55 4.76
N ILE A 351 -6.21 1.21 3.67
CA ILE A 351 -5.22 2.30 3.73
C ILE A 351 -5.84 3.67 4.02
N VAL A 352 -7.09 3.92 3.58
CA VAL A 352 -7.77 5.21 3.78
C VAL A 352 -8.61 5.21 5.06
N ILE A 353 -9.40 4.16 5.27
CA ILE A 353 -10.32 4.08 6.41
C ILE A 353 -9.62 3.56 7.66
N LEU A 354 -8.90 2.44 7.59
CA LEU A 354 -8.18 1.92 8.77
C LEU A 354 -6.82 2.59 8.99
N GLN A 355 -6.24 3.19 7.95
CA GLN A 355 -4.85 3.68 7.96
C GLN A 355 -3.88 2.57 8.40
N ALA A 356 -4.13 1.35 7.91
CA ALA A 356 -3.36 0.17 8.23
C ALA A 356 -2.10 0.09 7.35
N ASP A 357 -1.02 -0.46 7.92
CA ASP A 357 0.17 -0.84 7.15
C ASP A 357 -0.05 -2.21 6.50
N VAL A 358 -0.21 -2.22 5.18
CA VAL A 358 -0.43 -3.44 4.37
C VAL A 358 0.78 -3.79 3.50
N ASP A 359 1.99 -3.29 3.84
CA ASP A 359 3.18 -3.44 3.00
C ASP A 359 3.76 -4.88 2.97
N TYR A 360 3.13 -5.85 3.64
CA TYR A 360 3.66 -7.21 3.75
C TYR A 360 3.67 -7.93 2.40
N LYS A 361 4.83 -7.98 1.75
CA LYS A 361 5.06 -8.67 0.47
C LYS A 361 4.15 -8.17 -0.67
N LEU A 362 3.93 -6.87 -0.73
CA LEU A 362 3.30 -6.26 -1.90
C LEU A 362 4.14 -6.46 -3.18
N PRO A 363 3.50 -6.52 -4.37
CA PRO A 363 2.05 -6.53 -4.57
C PRO A 363 1.43 -7.87 -4.17
N VAL A 364 0.16 -7.86 -3.73
CA VAL A 364 -0.64 -9.09 -3.59
C VAL A 364 -0.95 -9.64 -4.98
N ASP A 365 -0.62 -10.90 -5.21
CA ASP A 365 -0.93 -11.60 -6.46
C ASP A 365 -2.36 -12.15 -6.39
N VAL A 366 -3.29 -11.61 -7.18
CA VAL A 366 -4.66 -12.12 -7.30
C VAL A 366 -4.74 -13.04 -8.51
N LEU A 367 -4.61 -14.35 -8.26
CA LEU A 367 -4.66 -15.40 -9.27
C LEU A 367 -6.10 -15.79 -9.53
N ILE A 368 -6.55 -15.62 -10.77
CA ILE A 368 -7.92 -15.96 -11.18
C ILE A 368 -7.97 -17.23 -12.02
N PHE A 369 -9.16 -17.80 -12.12
CA PHE A 369 -9.45 -19.03 -12.88
C PHE A 369 -8.64 -20.25 -12.41
N GLY A 370 -8.44 -20.36 -11.09
CA GLY A 370 -7.85 -21.55 -10.47
C GLY A 370 -8.79 -22.76 -10.41
N ASP A 371 -8.30 -23.85 -9.86
CA ASP A 371 -8.99 -25.13 -9.67
C ASP A 371 -8.82 -25.71 -8.26
N ASP A 372 -8.31 -24.91 -7.32
CA ASP A 372 -7.98 -25.29 -5.94
C ASP A 372 -8.78 -24.53 -4.89
N GLY A 373 -9.95 -24.01 -5.29
CA GLY A 373 -10.80 -23.20 -4.42
C GLY A 373 -10.36 -21.74 -4.36
N THR A 374 -11.03 -20.98 -3.49
CA THR A 374 -10.69 -19.59 -3.18
C THR A 374 -9.95 -19.57 -1.84
N TRP A 375 -8.81 -18.87 -1.78
CA TRP A 375 -7.89 -18.93 -0.63
C TRP A 375 -6.89 -17.78 -0.60
N TYR A 376 -6.29 -17.54 0.57
CA TYR A 376 -5.13 -16.68 0.75
C TYR A 376 -3.88 -17.44 1.23
N SER A 377 -2.75 -17.23 0.55
CA SER A 377 -1.42 -17.73 0.96
C SER A 377 -0.62 -16.62 1.60
N ARG A 378 -0.50 -16.71 2.93
CA ARG A 378 0.43 -15.90 3.73
C ARG A 378 1.88 -15.99 3.26
N SER A 379 2.31 -17.15 2.77
CA SER A 379 3.72 -17.37 2.42
C SER A 379 4.15 -16.61 1.18
N SER A 380 3.22 -16.35 0.25
CA SER A 380 3.48 -15.68 -1.02
C SER A 380 2.71 -14.37 -1.20
N ALA A 381 1.86 -13.98 -0.24
CA ALA A 381 0.89 -12.89 -0.38
C ALA A 381 0.09 -13.04 -1.68
N THR A 382 -0.60 -14.17 -1.79
CA THR A 382 -1.35 -14.55 -3.00
C THR A 382 -2.78 -14.85 -2.63
N ILE A 383 -3.73 -14.30 -3.37
CA ILE A 383 -5.14 -14.67 -3.35
C ILE A 383 -5.38 -15.58 -4.55
N GLY A 384 -5.81 -16.80 -4.32
CA GLY A 384 -6.31 -17.69 -5.36
C GLY A 384 -7.82 -17.60 -5.46
N ILE A 385 -8.35 -17.52 -6.68
CA ILE A 385 -9.78 -17.50 -6.96
C ILE A 385 -10.10 -18.64 -7.95
N ASP A 386 -11.00 -19.54 -7.54
CA ASP A 386 -11.42 -20.68 -8.36
C ASP A 386 -12.14 -20.24 -9.64
N LEU A 387 -12.13 -21.09 -10.67
CA LEU A 387 -12.81 -20.88 -11.94
C LEU A 387 -14.31 -20.62 -11.75
N LYS A 388 -14.99 -21.38 -10.90
CA LYS A 388 -16.42 -21.18 -10.64
C LYS A 388 -16.69 -19.88 -9.88
N ASP A 389 -15.73 -19.49 -9.04
CA ASP A 389 -15.83 -18.31 -8.18
C ASP A 389 -15.43 -17.04 -8.92
N SER A 390 -14.64 -17.15 -10.01
CA SER A 390 -14.16 -16.06 -10.85
C SER A 390 -15.28 -15.35 -11.62
N ALA A 391 -16.40 -16.03 -11.86
CA ALA A 391 -17.53 -15.48 -12.62
C ALA A 391 -18.15 -14.26 -11.93
N TYR A 392 -18.59 -13.27 -12.72
CA TYR A 392 -19.31 -12.10 -12.20
C TYR A 392 -20.51 -12.54 -11.34
N GLY A 393 -21.40 -13.39 -11.85
CA GLY A 393 -22.57 -13.86 -11.09
C GLY A 393 -22.29 -14.82 -9.93
N SER A 394 -21.05 -15.01 -9.50
CA SER A 394 -20.72 -15.89 -8.37
C SER A 394 -21.33 -15.36 -7.07
N THR A 395 -21.95 -16.25 -6.29
CA THR A 395 -22.48 -15.91 -4.95
C THR A 395 -21.39 -15.68 -3.91
N ASN A 396 -20.13 -15.99 -4.24
CA ASN A 396 -18.98 -15.69 -3.38
C ASN A 396 -18.48 -14.24 -3.57
N ARG A 397 -18.94 -13.53 -4.62
CA ARG A 397 -18.53 -12.15 -4.89
C ARG A 397 -19.29 -11.15 -4.02
N PRO A 398 -18.63 -10.08 -3.54
CA PRO A 398 -17.19 -9.94 -3.33
C PRO A 398 -16.74 -10.47 -1.96
N LYS A 399 -17.71 -10.70 -1.07
CA LYS A 399 -17.48 -10.86 0.37
C LYS A 399 -16.59 -12.05 0.68
N ASN A 400 -16.88 -13.23 0.13
CA ASN A 400 -16.15 -14.47 0.42
C ASN A 400 -14.89 -14.66 -0.44
N ARG A 401 -14.58 -13.73 -1.36
CA ARG A 401 -13.54 -13.94 -2.38
C ARG A 401 -12.50 -12.81 -2.40
N GLU A 402 -12.90 -11.57 -2.65
CA GLU A 402 -11.98 -10.45 -2.64
C GLU A 402 -11.81 -9.91 -1.22
N TYR A 403 -12.92 -9.61 -0.56
CA TYR A 403 -12.86 -8.92 0.74
C TYR A 403 -12.34 -9.84 1.84
N HIS A 404 -12.84 -11.09 1.93
CA HIS A 404 -12.38 -12.08 2.90
C HIS A 404 -10.88 -12.39 2.71
N GLU A 405 -10.46 -12.71 1.49
CA GLU A 405 -9.07 -13.11 1.24
C GLU A 405 -8.09 -11.94 1.40
N PHE A 406 -8.51 -10.71 1.06
CA PHE A 406 -7.70 -9.53 1.34
C PHE A 406 -7.71 -9.17 2.84
N ALA A 407 -8.76 -9.50 3.60
CA ALA A 407 -8.76 -9.34 5.05
C ALA A 407 -7.74 -10.27 5.73
N HIS A 408 -7.52 -11.49 5.21
CA HIS A 408 -6.37 -12.29 5.62
C HIS A 408 -5.05 -11.57 5.37
N HIS A 409 -4.88 -10.95 4.18
CA HIS A 409 -3.69 -10.15 3.90
C HIS A 409 -3.52 -8.99 4.90
N LEU A 410 -4.58 -8.24 5.19
CA LEU A 410 -4.58 -7.18 6.21
C LEU A 410 -4.11 -7.71 7.57
N MET A 411 -4.71 -8.81 8.05
CA MET A 411 -4.37 -9.45 9.31
C MET A 411 -2.88 -9.81 9.37
N PHE A 412 -2.41 -10.55 8.36
CA PHE A 412 -1.03 -11.00 8.33
C PHE A 412 -0.04 -9.87 8.11
N SER A 413 -0.45 -8.76 7.49
CA SER A 413 0.38 -7.55 7.41
C SER A 413 0.67 -6.96 8.78
N GLN A 414 -0.37 -6.83 9.64
CA GLN A 414 -0.18 -6.35 11.01
C GLN A 414 0.69 -7.29 11.84
N TRP A 415 0.60 -8.59 11.56
CA TRP A 415 1.33 -9.63 12.28
C TRP A 415 2.68 -9.97 11.64
N LYS A 416 3.14 -9.18 10.65
CA LYS A 416 4.42 -9.36 9.95
C LYS A 416 4.58 -10.78 9.37
N GLY A 417 3.47 -11.34 8.92
CA GLY A 417 3.39 -12.67 8.33
C GLY A 417 3.41 -13.82 9.31
N GLU A 418 3.23 -13.61 10.61
CA GLU A 418 3.12 -14.70 11.59
C GLU A 418 1.70 -15.27 11.68
N THR A 419 1.57 -16.53 12.10
CA THR A 419 0.25 -17.16 12.36
C THR A 419 0.03 -17.39 13.85
N ILE A 420 -1.23 -17.42 14.28
CA ILE A 420 -1.68 -17.85 15.60
C ILE A 420 -2.19 -19.30 15.62
N ARG A 421 -2.40 -19.89 14.43
CA ARG A 421 -2.84 -21.28 14.29
C ARG A 421 -1.75 -22.22 14.77
N ILE A 422 -2.12 -23.19 15.58
CA ILE A 422 -1.21 -24.18 16.15
C ILE A 422 -1.16 -25.44 15.28
N ALA A 423 -0.05 -26.17 15.38
CA ALA A 423 0.13 -27.41 14.65
C ALA A 423 -0.98 -28.42 15.06
N ASN A 424 -1.58 -29.08 14.07
CA ASN A 424 -2.69 -30.05 14.19
C ASN A 424 -4.11 -29.49 14.28
N ASP A 425 -4.32 -28.17 14.36
CA ASP A 425 -5.66 -27.62 14.14
C ASP A 425 -6.08 -27.86 12.69
N THR A 426 -7.34 -28.22 12.50
CA THR A 426 -7.94 -28.38 11.18
C THR A 426 -8.43 -27.03 10.68
N ASN A 427 -8.15 -26.71 9.41
CA ASN A 427 -8.73 -25.54 8.76
C ASN A 427 -10.25 -25.61 8.77
N HIS A 428 -10.92 -24.56 9.24
CA HIS A 428 -12.37 -24.56 9.50
C HIS A 428 -12.80 -25.69 10.44
N GLY A 429 -11.94 -26.08 11.38
CA GLY A 429 -12.26 -27.15 12.34
C GLY A 429 -13.27 -26.70 13.39
N GLY A 430 -13.39 -25.39 13.60
CA GLY A 430 -14.34 -24.81 14.55
C GLY A 430 -14.16 -25.39 15.97
N TYR A 431 -15.28 -25.68 16.63
CA TYR A 431 -15.33 -26.08 18.04
C TYR A 431 -14.54 -27.36 18.39
N ILE A 432 -14.19 -28.17 17.39
CA ILE A 432 -13.36 -29.36 17.59
C ILE A 432 -11.88 -29.02 17.76
N ASN A 433 -11.43 -27.89 17.22
CA ASN A 433 -10.05 -27.44 17.33
C ASN A 433 -9.67 -27.21 18.78
N SER A 434 -8.38 -27.37 19.04
CA SER A 434 -7.83 -27.32 20.39
C SER A 434 -7.87 -25.93 21.02
N ASN A 435 -7.97 -24.88 20.19
CA ASN A 435 -8.29 -23.51 20.58
C ASN A 435 -9.17 -22.83 19.51
N THR A 436 -9.43 -21.53 19.68
CA THR A 436 -10.24 -20.71 18.75
C THR A 436 -9.40 -19.89 17.77
N ALA A 437 -8.10 -20.18 17.60
CA ALA A 437 -7.19 -19.38 16.78
C ALA A 437 -7.55 -19.47 15.29
N ASP A 438 -7.91 -20.68 14.84
CA ASP A 438 -8.42 -20.95 13.50
C ASP A 438 -9.73 -20.17 13.26
N SER A 439 -10.71 -20.34 14.15
CA SER A 439 -12.00 -19.66 14.04
C SER A 439 -11.91 -18.14 14.14
N TYR A 440 -10.96 -17.59 14.90
CA TYR A 440 -10.71 -16.15 14.87
C TYR A 440 -10.07 -15.69 13.56
N THR A 441 -9.16 -16.48 12.99
CA THR A 441 -8.50 -16.14 11.72
C THR A 441 -9.52 -16.02 10.61
N GLU A 442 -10.39 -17.03 10.46
CA GLU A 442 -11.46 -17.03 9.45
C GLU A 442 -12.57 -16.04 9.81
N GLY A 443 -13.07 -16.06 11.05
CA GLY A 443 -14.13 -15.16 11.50
C GLY A 443 -13.78 -13.67 11.42
N PHE A 444 -12.51 -13.31 11.61
CA PHE A 444 -12.04 -11.95 11.35
C PHE A 444 -12.16 -11.59 9.86
N ALA A 445 -11.76 -12.49 8.97
CA ALA A 445 -11.82 -12.22 7.53
C ALA A 445 -13.27 -12.11 7.03
N GLU A 446 -14.16 -12.95 7.56
CA GLU A 446 -15.62 -12.87 7.35
C GLU A 446 -16.18 -11.53 7.85
N PHE A 447 -15.88 -11.14 9.10
CA PHE A 447 -16.30 -9.87 9.68
C PHE A 447 -15.80 -8.67 8.87
N MET A 448 -14.51 -8.64 8.54
CA MET A 448 -13.94 -7.54 7.77
C MET A 448 -14.55 -7.45 6.36
N ALA A 449 -14.92 -8.58 5.75
CA ALA A 449 -15.62 -8.58 4.48
C ALA A 449 -16.99 -7.88 4.57
N MET A 450 -17.70 -8.08 5.68
CA MET A 450 -18.97 -7.39 5.94
C MET A 450 -18.77 -5.89 6.11
N VAL A 451 -17.78 -5.49 6.91
CA VAL A 451 -17.44 -4.08 7.12
C VAL A 451 -17.04 -3.41 5.81
N ILE A 452 -16.19 -4.03 4.98
CA ILE A 452 -15.82 -3.47 3.67
C ILE A 452 -17.07 -3.30 2.79
N SER A 453 -17.99 -4.27 2.81
CA SER A 453 -19.25 -4.18 2.07
C SER A 453 -20.17 -3.06 2.57
N ASP A 454 -20.20 -2.79 3.87
CA ASP A 454 -20.97 -1.67 4.45
C ASP A 454 -20.38 -0.33 3.99
N TYR A 455 -19.04 -0.21 3.99
CA TYR A 455 -18.33 0.99 3.56
C TYR A 455 -18.39 1.24 2.05
N SER A 456 -18.41 0.19 1.22
CA SER A 456 -18.54 0.36 -0.23
C SER A 456 -19.90 0.92 -0.61
N ASN A 457 -20.94 0.65 0.21
CA ASN A 457 -22.32 1.07 0.00
C ASN A 457 -22.78 0.79 -1.45
N ASP A 458 -22.30 -0.31 -2.02
CA ASP A 458 -22.56 -0.70 -3.39
C ASP A 458 -23.98 -1.32 -3.47
N PRO A 459 -24.93 -0.67 -4.17
CA PRO A 459 -26.30 -1.16 -4.26
C PRO A 459 -26.46 -2.45 -5.07
N GLU A 460 -25.43 -2.88 -5.82
CA GLU A 460 -25.42 -4.18 -6.51
C GLU A 460 -25.14 -5.34 -5.55
N LEU A 461 -24.63 -5.07 -4.35
CA LEU A 461 -24.28 -6.08 -3.36
C LEU A 461 -25.46 -6.41 -2.46
N GLN A 462 -25.43 -7.63 -1.92
CA GLN A 462 -26.33 -8.00 -0.83
C GLN A 462 -26.09 -7.13 0.40
N PRO A 463 -27.13 -6.88 1.23
CA PRO A 463 -27.00 -6.16 2.49
C PRO A 463 -25.77 -6.59 3.29
N PRO A 464 -25.03 -5.64 3.91
CA PRO A 464 -23.73 -5.90 4.50
C PRO A 464 -23.76 -6.81 5.72
N GLU A 465 -24.91 -7.25 6.19
CA GLU A 465 -25.06 -8.29 7.21
C GLU A 465 -25.10 -9.72 6.61
N ILE A 466 -25.40 -9.86 5.31
CA ILE A 466 -25.52 -11.16 4.63
C ILE A 466 -24.17 -11.61 4.04
N TYR A 467 -23.51 -12.54 4.70
CA TYR A 467 -22.23 -13.10 4.26
C TYR A 467 -22.42 -14.14 3.15
N ALA A 468 -22.24 -13.69 1.90
CA ALA A 468 -22.25 -14.54 0.70
C ALA A 468 -23.44 -15.54 0.71
N SER A 469 -23.17 -16.84 0.49
CA SER A 469 -24.19 -17.89 0.57
C SER A 469 -24.40 -18.48 1.96
N PHE A 470 -23.71 -17.98 3.00
CA PHE A 470 -23.74 -18.55 4.35
C PHE A 470 -24.90 -18.01 5.19
N GLY A 471 -25.32 -16.77 4.98
CA GLY A 471 -26.46 -16.15 5.64
C GLY A 471 -26.12 -14.88 6.41
N SER A 472 -27.06 -14.40 7.21
CA SER A 472 -26.88 -13.17 7.98
C SER A 472 -26.04 -13.38 9.24
N LEU A 473 -25.08 -12.50 9.49
CA LEU A 473 -24.30 -12.44 10.74
C LEU A 473 -25.11 -11.92 11.94
N GLU A 474 -26.25 -11.27 11.70
CA GLU A 474 -27.23 -10.92 12.76
C GLU A 474 -27.79 -12.15 13.49
N ASN A 475 -27.65 -13.32 12.87
CA ASN A 475 -27.98 -14.55 13.57
C ASN A 475 -26.91 -14.80 14.63
N ASN A 476 -27.35 -14.83 15.89
CA ASN A 476 -26.59 -15.24 17.06
C ASN A 476 -26.16 -16.74 16.98
N LEU A 477 -25.28 -17.06 16.03
CA LEU A 477 -24.77 -18.39 15.74
C LEU A 477 -23.96 -18.89 16.92
N LYS A 478 -24.28 -20.10 17.39
CA LYS A 478 -23.59 -20.70 18.53
C LYS A 478 -22.27 -21.32 18.07
N ALA A 479 -21.21 -21.18 18.86
CA ALA A 479 -19.89 -21.75 18.57
C ALA A 479 -19.92 -23.26 18.28
N TRP A 480 -20.77 -24.01 18.98
CA TRP A 480 -20.97 -25.45 18.77
C TRP A 480 -21.98 -25.80 17.67
N GLY A 481 -22.57 -24.79 17.03
CA GLY A 481 -23.54 -24.93 15.95
C GLY A 481 -22.98 -25.71 14.77
N TRP A 482 -23.87 -26.29 13.97
CA TRP A 482 -23.53 -27.11 12.79
C TRP A 482 -22.51 -28.21 13.08
N ARG A 483 -22.65 -28.84 14.26
CA ARG A 483 -21.70 -29.84 14.77
C ARG A 483 -20.30 -29.24 14.90
N GLY A 484 -20.19 -28.09 15.56
CA GLY A 484 -18.94 -27.39 15.82
C GLY A 484 -18.40 -26.51 14.69
N ASN A 485 -18.89 -26.64 13.45
CA ASN A 485 -18.36 -25.90 12.31
C ASN A 485 -18.75 -24.41 12.29
N ALA A 486 -19.72 -24.00 13.11
CA ALA A 486 -20.19 -22.60 13.13
C ALA A 486 -19.31 -21.65 13.97
N GLU A 487 -18.22 -22.12 14.60
CA GLU A 487 -17.43 -21.30 15.53
C GLU A 487 -16.80 -20.07 14.87
N GLU A 488 -16.34 -20.15 13.61
CA GLU A 488 -15.79 -18.99 12.89
C GLU A 488 -16.85 -17.93 12.60
N LEU A 489 -18.01 -18.33 12.10
CA LEU A 489 -19.14 -17.43 11.86
C LEU A 489 -19.72 -16.87 13.17
N ALA A 490 -19.62 -17.62 14.28
CA ALA A 490 -19.96 -17.11 15.60
C ALA A 490 -18.97 -16.03 16.06
N VAL A 491 -17.67 -16.18 15.76
CA VAL A 491 -16.69 -15.09 15.97
C VAL A 491 -17.02 -13.88 15.09
N ALA A 492 -17.32 -14.11 13.81
CA ALA A 492 -17.67 -13.04 12.87
C ALA A 492 -18.92 -12.28 13.34
N GLY A 493 -19.97 -12.99 13.78
CA GLY A 493 -21.19 -12.42 14.35
C GLY A 493 -20.93 -11.58 15.59
N ILE A 494 -20.15 -12.08 16.56
CA ILE A 494 -19.77 -11.27 17.74
C ILE A 494 -19.10 -9.95 17.36
N LEU A 495 -18.19 -9.98 16.38
CA LEU A 495 -17.52 -8.77 15.92
C LEU A 495 -18.48 -7.86 15.15
N TRP A 496 -19.43 -8.42 14.41
CA TRP A 496 -20.49 -7.69 13.74
C TRP A 496 -21.41 -6.97 14.75
N ASP A 497 -21.90 -7.66 15.78
CA ASP A 497 -22.73 -7.09 16.86
C ASP A 497 -21.99 -6.01 17.68
N PHE A 498 -20.65 -6.01 17.66
CA PHE A 498 -19.86 -4.93 18.24
C PHE A 498 -19.76 -3.72 17.32
N TYR A 499 -19.88 -3.91 16.00
CA TYR A 499 -19.65 -2.89 14.98
C TYR A 499 -20.93 -2.16 14.59
N ASP A 500 -22.00 -2.91 14.36
CA ASP A 500 -23.16 -2.43 13.64
C ASP A 500 -24.13 -1.63 14.53
N LYS A 501 -25.05 -0.91 13.89
CA LYS A 501 -25.97 0.02 14.56
C LYS A 501 -27.37 -0.56 14.73
N ASN A 502 -27.69 -1.60 13.97
CA ASN A 502 -29.03 -2.17 13.93
C ASN A 502 -29.11 -3.17 15.06
N ALA A 503 -29.24 -2.63 16.28
CA ALA A 503 -29.40 -3.45 17.46
C ALA A 503 -30.60 -4.40 17.29
N ASP A 504 -30.32 -5.65 16.93
CA ASP A 504 -31.28 -6.73 17.03
C ASP A 504 -31.58 -6.96 18.53
N ASP A 505 -32.61 -7.74 18.85
CA ASP A 505 -33.05 -7.98 20.25
C ASP A 505 -31.92 -8.63 21.08
N GLY A 506 -31.04 -7.81 21.67
CA GLY A 506 -29.86 -8.27 22.41
C GLY A 506 -28.64 -7.36 22.31
N ASP A 507 -28.52 -6.59 21.22
CA ASP A 507 -27.30 -5.83 20.93
C ASP A 507 -27.40 -4.43 21.52
N THR A 508 -26.45 -4.12 22.38
CA THR A 508 -26.45 -2.86 23.14
C THR A 508 -25.10 -2.16 23.08
N VAL A 509 -24.26 -2.59 22.14
CA VAL A 509 -22.90 -2.10 21.90
C VAL A 509 -22.85 -1.56 20.48
N GLU A 510 -22.19 -0.42 20.32
CA GLU A 510 -21.80 0.09 19.01
C GLU A 510 -20.39 0.67 19.16
N ILE A 511 -19.40 -0.01 18.59
CA ILE A 511 -18.00 0.38 18.62
C ILE A 511 -17.58 0.70 17.18
N PRO A 512 -17.24 1.97 16.87
CA PRO A 512 -16.77 2.33 15.54
C PRO A 512 -15.57 1.48 15.09
N ILE A 513 -15.52 1.08 13.83
CA ILE A 513 -14.46 0.18 13.32
C ILE A 513 -13.03 0.68 13.62
N ARG A 514 -12.76 2.00 13.54
CA ARG A 514 -11.43 2.55 13.88
C ARG A 514 -11.06 2.31 15.34
N SER A 515 -12.04 2.22 16.23
CA SER A 515 -11.86 1.93 17.65
C SER A 515 -11.69 0.43 17.88
N MET A 516 -12.46 -0.42 17.20
CA MET A 516 -12.23 -1.88 17.21
C MET A 516 -10.85 -2.24 16.66
N TRP A 517 -10.43 -1.60 15.58
CA TRP A 517 -9.16 -1.86 14.90
C TRP A 517 -7.93 -1.70 15.80
N LYS A 518 -7.99 -0.81 16.81
CA LYS A 518 -6.93 -0.67 17.83
C LYS A 518 -6.66 -1.99 18.57
N ILE A 519 -7.72 -2.77 18.79
CA ILE A 519 -7.67 -4.08 19.43
C ILE A 519 -7.35 -5.15 18.38
N LEU A 520 -8.12 -5.22 17.29
CA LEU A 520 -8.07 -6.31 16.31
C LEU A 520 -6.72 -6.44 15.59
N LYS A 521 -6.00 -5.33 15.36
CA LYS A 521 -4.69 -5.36 14.69
C LYS A 521 -3.59 -6.07 15.50
N VAL A 522 -3.77 -6.21 16.81
CA VAL A 522 -2.76 -6.81 17.70
C VAL A 522 -2.96 -8.33 17.74
N LYS A 523 -1.92 -9.07 17.36
CA LYS A 523 -1.91 -10.54 17.38
C LYS A 523 -2.15 -11.07 18.78
N ARG A 524 -3.16 -11.94 18.96
CA ARG A 524 -3.40 -12.68 20.20
C ARG A 524 -3.66 -14.17 19.95
N PRO A 525 -3.30 -15.05 20.91
CA PRO A 525 -3.36 -16.50 20.70
C PRO A 525 -4.78 -17.07 20.52
N THR A 526 -5.78 -16.49 21.19
CA THR A 526 -7.17 -16.98 21.14
C THR A 526 -8.17 -15.83 21.07
N PHE A 527 -9.42 -16.14 20.73
CA PHE A 527 -10.48 -15.14 20.69
C PHE A 527 -10.84 -14.60 22.07
N TYR A 528 -10.69 -15.44 23.11
CA TYR A 528 -10.86 -15.02 24.50
C TYR A 528 -9.97 -13.82 24.85
N ASP A 529 -8.74 -13.80 24.36
CA ASP A 529 -7.81 -12.69 24.59
C ASP A 529 -8.28 -11.38 23.95
N TYR A 530 -8.96 -11.44 22.80
CA TYR A 530 -9.58 -10.25 22.19
C TYR A 530 -10.77 -9.77 23.02
N TYR A 531 -11.64 -10.69 23.46
CA TYR A 531 -12.76 -10.37 24.34
C TYR A 531 -12.31 -9.65 25.62
N LEU A 532 -11.24 -10.12 26.27
CA LEU A 532 -10.69 -9.47 27.46
C LEU A 532 -10.25 -8.04 27.17
N GLU A 533 -9.61 -7.80 26.03
CA GLU A 533 -9.18 -6.46 25.63
C GLU A 533 -10.35 -5.56 25.21
N PHE A 534 -11.42 -6.08 24.60
CA PHE A 534 -12.66 -5.33 24.39
C PHE A 534 -13.28 -4.89 25.71
N LYS A 535 -13.37 -5.76 26.72
CA LYS A 535 -13.89 -5.39 28.05
C LYS A 535 -13.04 -4.35 28.75
N LYS A 536 -11.72 -4.48 28.61
CA LYS A 536 -10.76 -3.56 29.21
C LYS A 536 -10.82 -2.16 28.57
N GLU A 537 -10.91 -2.10 27.24
CA GLU A 537 -11.00 -0.83 26.50
C GLU A 537 -12.39 -0.17 26.65
N TYR A 538 -13.45 -0.98 26.77
CA TYR A 538 -14.84 -0.53 26.84
C TYR A 538 -15.56 -1.02 28.11
N PRO A 539 -15.10 -0.65 29.31
CA PRO A 539 -15.67 -1.13 30.57
C PRO A 539 -17.15 -0.74 30.75
N GLN A 540 -17.59 0.37 30.16
CA GLN A 540 -19.00 0.79 30.15
C GLN A 540 -19.92 -0.14 29.36
N HIS A 541 -19.37 -0.91 28.42
CA HIS A 541 -20.09 -1.90 27.62
C HIS A 541 -19.86 -3.34 28.11
N SER A 542 -19.13 -3.54 29.22
CA SER A 542 -18.73 -4.87 29.68
C SER A 542 -19.89 -5.85 29.81
N ALA A 543 -21.03 -5.45 30.35
CA ALA A 543 -22.18 -6.34 30.53
C ALA A 543 -22.82 -6.72 29.19
N SER A 544 -22.84 -5.80 28.24
CA SER A 544 -23.34 -6.02 26.89
C SER A 544 -22.42 -6.91 26.07
N ILE A 545 -21.10 -6.68 26.15
CA ILE A 545 -20.07 -7.54 25.58
C ILE A 545 -20.22 -8.97 26.13
N ASP A 546 -20.40 -9.11 27.45
CA ASP A 546 -20.65 -10.42 28.08
C ASP A 546 -21.88 -11.11 27.52
N GLN A 547 -22.98 -10.36 27.35
CA GLN A 547 -24.23 -10.90 26.80
C GLN A 547 -24.08 -11.35 25.35
N ILE A 548 -23.38 -10.59 24.51
CA ILE A 548 -23.10 -10.97 23.11
C ILE A 548 -22.26 -12.25 23.07
N MET A 549 -21.19 -12.36 23.87
CA MET A 549 -20.40 -13.60 23.96
C MET A 549 -21.27 -14.80 24.38
N ILE A 550 -22.17 -14.62 25.36
CA ILE A 550 -23.11 -15.66 25.78
C ILE A 550 -24.08 -16.03 24.64
N ASN A 551 -24.61 -15.04 23.92
CA ASN A 551 -25.53 -15.24 22.81
C ASN A 551 -24.89 -15.98 21.65
N HIS A 552 -23.57 -15.93 21.49
CA HIS A 552 -22.84 -16.73 20.51
C HIS A 552 -22.22 -18.01 21.07
N GLY A 553 -22.46 -18.34 22.34
CA GLY A 553 -22.00 -19.59 22.93
C GLY A 553 -20.53 -19.59 23.35
N PHE A 554 -19.94 -18.43 23.59
CA PHE A 554 -18.60 -18.29 24.16
C PHE A 554 -18.70 -18.21 25.68
N PHE A 555 -18.96 -19.35 26.31
CA PHE A 555 -18.82 -19.56 27.75
C PHE A 555 -18.33 -20.99 28.05
N ALA A 556 -17.71 -21.17 29.20
CA ALA A 556 -17.15 -22.45 29.62
C ALA A 556 -18.23 -23.37 30.19
N ASP A 557 -18.88 -24.16 29.32
CA ASP A 557 -19.89 -25.15 29.72
C ASP A 557 -19.29 -26.16 30.71
N LYS A 558 -19.86 -26.26 31.91
CA LYS A 558 -19.39 -27.16 32.97
C LYS A 558 -20.21 -28.44 33.08
N ASN A 559 -21.29 -28.58 32.31
CA ASN A 559 -22.17 -29.72 32.38
C ASN A 559 -21.48 -30.98 31.84
N GLU A 560 -21.44 -32.06 32.63
CA GLU A 560 -20.83 -33.32 32.21
C GLU A 560 -21.71 -34.02 31.16
N GLY A 561 -21.14 -34.36 30.00
CA GLY A 561 -21.82 -35.10 28.93
C GLY A 561 -22.03 -36.59 29.24
N ASN A 562 -22.57 -37.32 28.26
CA ASN A 562 -23.04 -38.70 28.46
C ASN A 562 -22.00 -39.77 28.09
N LYS A 563 -20.79 -39.36 27.66
CA LYS A 563 -19.65 -40.21 27.26
C LYS A 563 -19.92 -41.05 26.01
N LYS A 564 -20.91 -40.67 25.22
CA LYS A 564 -21.26 -41.28 23.94
C LYS A 564 -21.51 -40.18 22.92
N ARG A 565 -21.11 -40.42 21.69
CA ARG A 565 -21.26 -39.45 20.62
C ARG A 565 -22.73 -39.25 20.27
N ASP A 566 -23.24 -38.06 20.53
CA ASP A 566 -24.57 -37.62 20.12
C ASP A 566 -24.56 -37.09 18.67
N PRO A 567 -25.67 -37.17 17.90
CA PRO A 567 -25.70 -36.75 16.50
C PRO A 567 -25.34 -35.28 16.25
N VAL A 568 -25.46 -34.43 17.27
CA VAL A 568 -25.16 -33.00 17.23
C VAL A 568 -23.70 -32.67 17.53
N GLU A 569 -22.93 -33.64 18.03
CA GLU A 569 -21.55 -33.43 18.46
C GLU A 569 -20.57 -33.51 17.29
N PRO A 570 -19.54 -32.62 17.26
CA PRO A 570 -18.44 -32.64 16.32
C PRO A 570 -17.56 -33.86 16.58
N TYR A 571 -16.94 -34.37 15.52
CA TYR A 571 -16.00 -35.49 15.59
C TYR A 571 -14.91 -35.35 14.52
N PHE A 572 -13.74 -35.95 14.78
CA PHE A 572 -12.66 -36.03 13.81
C PHE A 572 -12.84 -37.30 12.97
N ASP A 573 -13.14 -37.09 11.70
CA ASP A 573 -13.20 -38.16 10.70
C ASP A 573 -11.77 -38.56 10.28
N ASN A 574 -11.27 -39.62 10.91
CA ASN A 574 -9.90 -40.12 10.77
C ASN A 574 -9.80 -41.27 9.75
N ASN A 575 -10.93 -41.73 9.16
CA ASN A 575 -11.01 -42.93 8.34
C ASN A 575 -11.69 -42.68 6.99
N PRO A 576 -11.04 -43.08 5.87
CA PRO A 576 -10.69 -42.21 4.73
C PRO A 576 -11.52 -40.91 4.48
N LYS A 577 -11.83 -40.11 5.51
CA LYS A 577 -12.71 -38.93 5.40
C LYS A 577 -14.07 -39.27 4.80
N ASN A 578 -14.70 -40.35 5.26
CA ASN A 578 -15.96 -40.86 4.72
C ASN A 578 -17.19 -39.97 5.05
N SER A 579 -16.96 -38.87 5.77
CA SER A 579 -17.92 -37.90 6.29
C SER A 579 -18.92 -38.51 7.26
N ARG A 580 -18.50 -39.52 8.04
CA ARG A 580 -19.31 -40.23 9.04
C ARG A 580 -18.47 -40.54 10.28
N TYR A 581 -19.13 -40.55 11.43
CA TYR A 581 -18.49 -40.97 12.66
C TYR A 581 -18.30 -42.49 12.66
N ASP A 582 -17.05 -42.92 12.82
CA ASP A 582 -16.68 -44.30 13.06
C ASP A 582 -16.41 -44.55 14.55
N VAL A 583 -16.71 -45.77 15.02
CA VAL A 583 -16.48 -46.13 16.43
C VAL A 583 -14.99 -46.03 16.75
N GLY A 584 -14.66 -45.18 17.73
CA GLY A 584 -13.29 -44.92 18.17
C GLY A 584 -12.72 -43.59 17.70
N GLU A 585 -13.45 -42.86 16.85
CA GLU A 585 -13.10 -41.49 16.50
C GLU A 585 -13.28 -40.54 17.67
N TYR A 586 -12.45 -39.50 17.71
CA TYR A 586 -12.57 -38.45 18.70
C TYR A 586 -13.82 -37.62 18.43
N PHE A 587 -14.57 -37.29 19.48
CA PHE A 587 -15.69 -36.37 19.44
C PHE A 587 -15.68 -35.47 20.68
N VAL A 588 -16.36 -34.33 20.60
CA VAL A 588 -16.57 -33.46 21.77
C VAL A 588 -17.88 -33.84 22.43
N ASP A 589 -17.81 -34.38 23.64
CA ASP A 589 -18.97 -34.72 24.46
C ASP A 589 -19.55 -33.42 25.05
N TYR A 590 -20.75 -33.06 24.64
CA TYR A 590 -21.47 -31.89 25.11
C TYR A 590 -22.24 -32.24 26.38
N GLY A 591 -22.43 -31.28 27.28
CA GLY A 591 -23.20 -31.42 28.51
C GLY A 591 -24.72 -31.62 28.34
N LEU A 592 -25.16 -32.40 27.35
CA LEU A 592 -26.58 -32.61 26.99
C LEU A 592 -27.21 -33.71 27.84
N VAL A 593 -27.34 -33.48 29.15
CA VAL A 593 -27.93 -34.48 30.06
C VAL A 593 -29.45 -34.31 30.17
N GLY A 594 -30.19 -35.43 30.12
CA GLY A 594 -31.63 -35.46 30.33
C GLY A 594 -32.42 -34.97 29.12
N ASN A 595 -33.27 -33.95 29.31
CA ASN A 595 -34.08 -33.34 28.23
C ASN A 595 -33.41 -32.09 27.65
N VAL A 596 -32.16 -31.79 28.03
CA VAL A 596 -31.41 -30.64 27.51
C VAL A 596 -30.94 -30.98 26.10
N THR A 597 -31.42 -30.22 25.12
CA THR A 597 -31.11 -30.45 23.69
C THR A 597 -29.99 -29.56 23.15
N ARG A 598 -29.46 -28.64 23.97
CA ARG A 598 -28.40 -27.68 23.62
C ARG A 598 -27.64 -27.21 24.85
N MET A 599 -26.38 -26.80 24.68
CA MET A 599 -25.64 -26.12 25.76
C MET A 599 -26.28 -24.75 26.04
N GLU A 600 -26.39 -24.39 27.30
CA GLU A 600 -26.94 -23.12 27.77
C GLU A 600 -26.01 -22.54 28.84
N TYR A 601 -25.92 -21.21 28.92
CA TYR A 601 -25.08 -20.56 29.90
C TYR A 601 -25.66 -20.72 31.30
N ASP A 602 -24.89 -21.33 32.20
CA ASP A 602 -25.21 -21.39 33.62
C ASP A 602 -24.56 -20.23 34.36
N LYS A 603 -25.32 -19.63 35.28
CA LYS A 603 -24.84 -18.49 36.07
C LYS A 603 -23.55 -18.87 36.83
N GLY A 604 -22.47 -18.15 36.55
CA GLY A 604 -21.16 -18.37 37.16
C GLY A 604 -20.20 -19.21 36.31
N GLU A 605 -20.59 -19.57 35.09
CA GLU A 605 -19.66 -20.01 34.07
C GLU A 605 -18.78 -18.85 33.59
N GLU A 606 -17.57 -19.18 33.13
CA GLU A 606 -16.62 -18.20 32.64
C GLU A 606 -17.03 -17.78 31.23
N ILE A 607 -17.25 -16.47 31.03
CA ILE A 607 -17.68 -15.89 29.76
C ILE A 607 -16.46 -15.57 28.90
N GLY A 608 -16.60 -15.76 27.60
CA GLY A 608 -15.62 -15.47 26.56
C GLY A 608 -14.83 -16.69 26.08
N LYS A 609 -14.91 -17.81 26.79
CA LYS A 609 -14.25 -19.07 26.41
C LYS A 609 -15.25 -19.99 25.73
N ALA A 610 -14.99 -20.47 24.52
CA ALA A 610 -15.84 -21.49 23.88
C ALA A 610 -15.43 -22.90 24.35
N THR A 611 -15.57 -23.24 25.64
CA THR A 611 -15.05 -24.51 26.20
C THR A 611 -16.16 -25.41 26.74
N ASN A 612 -15.85 -26.70 26.95
CA ASN A 612 -16.73 -27.66 27.63
C ASN A 612 -16.00 -28.31 28.82
N TYR A 613 -16.72 -29.06 29.64
CA TYR A 613 -16.22 -29.68 30.87
C TYR A 613 -15.00 -30.60 30.64
N GLN A 614 -14.88 -31.24 29.46
CA GLN A 614 -13.72 -32.06 29.10
C GLN A 614 -12.49 -31.24 28.72
N ARG A 615 -12.71 -30.02 28.23
CA ARG A 615 -11.68 -29.12 27.72
C ARG A 615 -11.81 -27.76 28.40
N PRO A 616 -11.66 -27.68 29.74
CA PRO A 616 -11.85 -26.44 30.51
C PRO A 616 -10.89 -25.33 30.08
N LYS A 617 -9.82 -25.69 29.36
CA LYS A 617 -8.85 -24.77 28.76
C LYS A 617 -8.65 -25.14 27.28
N ARG A 618 -9.45 -24.61 26.36
CA ARG A 618 -9.17 -24.58 24.91
C ARG A 618 -8.18 -23.45 24.57
N THR A 619 -7.09 -23.39 25.31
CA THR A 619 -6.07 -22.35 25.19
C THR A 619 -4.74 -23.03 24.91
N MET A 620 -4.38 -23.05 23.63
CA MET A 620 -3.23 -23.77 23.07
C MET A 620 -3.31 -25.30 23.28
N ALA A 621 -2.61 -26.07 22.43
CA ALA A 621 -2.23 -27.42 22.81
C ALA A 621 -1.55 -27.31 24.17
N GLN A 622 -2.17 -27.90 25.22
CA GLN A 622 -1.59 -27.84 26.55
C GLN A 622 -0.17 -28.38 26.46
N TYR A 623 0.79 -27.59 26.93
CA TYR A 623 2.12 -28.13 27.18
C TYR A 623 1.95 -29.29 28.14
N ILE A 624 2.40 -30.45 27.69
CA ILE A 624 2.33 -31.65 28.49
C ILE A 624 3.24 -31.42 29.71
N PRO A 625 2.72 -31.51 30.95
CA PRO A 625 3.52 -31.30 32.15
C PRO A 625 4.81 -32.12 32.10
N ASP A 626 5.91 -31.54 32.56
CA ASP A 626 7.23 -32.20 32.60
C ASP A 626 7.89 -32.49 31.23
N ALA A 627 7.22 -32.24 30.09
CA ALA A 627 7.75 -32.42 28.73
C ALA A 627 8.71 -31.28 28.29
N PHE A 628 9.60 -30.87 29.18
CA PHE A 628 10.57 -29.80 28.97
C PHE A 628 12.00 -30.30 29.12
N ILE A 629 12.93 -29.60 28.48
CA ILE A 629 14.35 -29.68 28.79
C ILE A 629 14.71 -28.43 29.59
N LYS A 630 15.34 -28.63 30.74
CA LYS A 630 15.97 -27.55 31.49
C LYS A 630 17.28 -27.15 30.82
N VAL A 631 17.37 -25.88 30.49
CA VAL A 631 18.49 -25.27 29.79
C VAL A 631 19.24 -24.36 30.77
N GLY A 632 20.58 -24.35 30.68
CA GLY A 632 21.39 -23.37 31.41
C GLY A 632 21.17 -21.94 30.88
N ASP A 633 21.78 -20.96 31.53
CA ASP A 633 21.79 -19.57 31.06
C ASP A 633 22.34 -19.51 29.63
N THR A 634 21.53 -18.99 28.70
CA THR A 634 21.85 -18.98 27.28
C THR A 634 21.56 -17.60 26.67
N PRO A 635 22.47 -17.04 25.85
CA PRO A 635 22.21 -15.84 25.07
C PRO A 635 21.25 -16.10 23.89
N VAL A 636 20.98 -17.36 23.53
CA VAL A 636 20.06 -17.72 22.44
C VAL A 636 18.69 -18.06 23.04
N ARG A 637 17.64 -17.37 22.56
CA ARG A 637 16.27 -17.59 23.03
C ARG A 637 15.45 -18.56 22.21
N LEU A 638 15.70 -18.62 20.90
CA LEU A 638 14.92 -19.44 19.98
C LEU A 638 15.70 -20.71 19.61
N TYR A 639 14.97 -21.83 19.53
CA TYR A 639 15.51 -23.12 19.14
C TYR A 639 14.60 -23.77 18.11
N THR A 640 15.19 -24.40 17.11
CA THR A 640 14.46 -25.23 16.15
C THR A 640 14.46 -26.66 16.66
N VAL A 641 13.27 -27.25 16.81
CA VAL A 641 13.07 -28.66 17.07
C VAL A 641 12.70 -29.33 15.75
N SER A 642 13.49 -30.29 15.31
CA SER A 642 13.25 -31.10 14.12
C SER A 642 12.94 -32.54 14.51
N VAL A 643 11.89 -33.11 13.95
CA VAL A 643 11.48 -34.50 14.15
C VAL A 643 11.67 -35.24 12.84
N HIS A 644 12.55 -36.24 12.87
CA HIS A 644 12.82 -37.13 11.75
C HIS A 644 12.19 -38.50 11.99
N TYR A 645 11.25 -38.92 11.15
CA TYR A 645 10.64 -40.25 11.22
C TYR A 645 11.58 -41.26 10.59
N ASN A 646 12.09 -42.20 11.39
CA ASN A 646 12.96 -43.26 10.90
C ASN A 646 12.20 -44.22 9.96
N ASN A 647 10.86 -44.26 10.09
CA ASN A 647 9.95 -44.94 9.18
C ASN A 647 8.99 -43.93 8.49
N PRO A 648 9.21 -43.60 7.20
CA PRO A 648 8.41 -42.60 6.49
C PRO A 648 6.95 -43.01 6.22
N TRP A 649 6.58 -44.27 6.46
CA TRP A 649 5.19 -44.73 6.36
C TRP A 649 4.35 -44.43 7.61
N LYS A 650 4.99 -44.08 8.73
CA LYS A 650 4.35 -43.77 10.02
C LYS A 650 4.21 -42.26 10.29
N GLY A 651 4.82 -41.42 9.45
CA GLY A 651 4.73 -39.96 9.55
C GLY A 651 5.68 -39.25 8.59
N LYS A 652 5.58 -37.92 8.51
CA LYS A 652 6.47 -37.07 7.71
C LYS A 652 7.34 -36.22 8.64
N ASP A 653 8.58 -36.01 8.25
CA ASP A 653 9.48 -35.10 8.95
C ASP A 653 8.88 -33.70 9.07
N TYR A 654 9.07 -33.08 10.23
CA TYR A 654 8.62 -31.71 10.47
C TYR A 654 9.59 -30.99 11.40
N SER A 655 9.44 -29.67 11.49
CA SER A 655 10.15 -28.86 12.47
C SER A 655 9.27 -27.73 12.98
N TYR A 656 9.55 -27.30 14.21
CA TYR A 656 8.92 -26.14 14.83
C TYR A 656 9.96 -25.32 15.59
N THR A 657 9.68 -24.04 15.83
CA THR A 657 10.52 -23.20 16.69
C THR A 657 9.88 -23.14 18.07
N THR A 658 10.70 -23.30 19.10
CA THR A 658 10.33 -23.16 20.51
C THR A 658 11.29 -22.16 21.15
N GLU A 659 10.96 -21.65 22.33
CA GLU A 659 11.76 -20.64 23.02
C GLU A 659 12.06 -21.03 24.46
N VAL A 660 13.14 -20.46 25.01
CA VAL A 660 13.52 -20.65 26.41
C VAL A 660 12.78 -19.65 27.29
N ARG A 661 11.93 -20.18 28.17
CA ARG A 661 11.19 -19.45 29.21
C ARG A 661 11.50 -20.07 30.56
N GLU A 662 11.86 -19.26 31.55
CA GLU A 662 12.22 -19.73 32.90
C GLU A 662 13.33 -20.81 32.89
N GLY A 663 14.24 -20.77 31.91
CA GLY A 663 15.27 -21.80 31.73
C GLY A 663 14.73 -23.15 31.25
N LEU A 664 13.54 -23.19 30.66
CA LEU A 664 12.88 -24.39 30.15
C LEU A 664 12.56 -24.26 28.66
N LEU A 665 12.73 -25.36 27.93
CA LEU A 665 12.49 -25.46 26.49
C LEU A 665 11.53 -26.62 26.24
N TYR A 666 10.36 -26.32 25.67
CA TYR A 666 9.32 -27.33 25.45
C TYR A 666 9.65 -28.27 24.29
N LEU A 667 9.48 -29.58 24.52
CA LEU A 667 9.52 -30.61 23.49
C LEU A 667 8.23 -31.42 23.50
N HIS A 668 7.47 -31.36 22.40
CA HIS A 668 6.25 -32.14 22.27
C HIS A 668 6.54 -33.66 22.27
N PRO A 669 5.95 -34.45 23.18
CA PRO A 669 6.11 -35.90 23.18
C PRO A 669 5.47 -36.52 21.94
N LEU A 670 6.05 -37.62 21.47
CA LEU A 670 5.52 -38.40 20.36
C LEU A 670 4.82 -39.66 20.89
N PRO A 671 3.84 -40.22 20.16
CA PRO A 671 3.20 -41.49 20.53
C PRO A 671 4.20 -42.64 20.73
N GLU A 672 3.88 -43.58 21.61
CA GLU A 672 4.77 -44.69 22.00
C GLU A 672 5.15 -45.61 20.84
N ASP A 673 4.33 -45.68 19.79
CA ASP A 673 4.56 -46.52 18.61
C ASP A 673 5.32 -45.80 17.48
N VAL A 674 5.76 -44.55 17.70
CA VAL A 674 6.51 -43.75 16.73
C VAL A 674 8.02 -43.96 16.89
N ASP A 675 8.65 -44.47 15.83
CA ASP A 675 10.11 -44.52 15.70
C ASP A 675 10.63 -43.25 15.01
N ALA A 676 11.01 -42.26 15.81
CA ALA A 676 11.54 -40.99 15.34
C ALA A 676 12.72 -40.49 16.18
N THR A 677 13.50 -39.58 15.59
CA THR A 677 14.62 -38.87 16.19
C THR A 677 14.28 -37.38 16.30
N ILE A 678 14.32 -36.84 17.52
CA ILE A 678 14.09 -35.42 17.81
C ILE A 678 15.44 -34.72 17.92
N THR A 679 15.63 -33.61 17.21
CA THR A 679 16.85 -32.81 17.23
C THR A 679 16.54 -31.35 17.54
N VAL A 680 17.15 -30.80 18.57
CA VAL A 680 16.98 -29.41 19.01
C VAL A 680 18.25 -28.64 18.69
N THR A 681 18.14 -27.56 17.92
CA THR A 681 19.26 -26.76 17.45
C THR A 681 19.06 -25.29 17.80
N PRO A 682 20.07 -24.58 18.34
CA PRO A 682 19.99 -23.14 18.57
C PRO A 682 19.67 -22.39 17.26
N LYS A 683 18.70 -21.48 17.30
CA LYS A 683 18.30 -20.65 16.16
C LYS A 683 18.84 -19.23 16.36
N SER A 684 20.06 -19.00 15.89
CA SER A 684 20.76 -17.72 16.02
C SER A 684 21.72 -17.51 14.85
N GLN A 685 21.84 -16.26 14.40
CA GLN A 685 22.91 -15.84 13.51
C GLN A 685 24.18 -15.55 14.31
N ASP A 686 24.05 -15.09 15.55
CA ASP A 686 25.14 -14.69 16.44
C ASP A 686 25.92 -15.85 17.04
N TYR A 687 25.22 -16.95 17.30
CA TYR A 687 25.77 -18.12 17.95
C TYR A 687 25.47 -19.38 17.14
N SER A 688 26.46 -20.26 17.05
CA SER A 688 26.27 -21.65 16.63
C SER A 688 26.50 -22.56 17.83
N GLY A 689 25.88 -23.74 17.87
CA GLY A 689 26.04 -24.65 18.99
C GLY A 689 25.73 -26.09 18.62
N GLN A 690 26.16 -27.00 19.48
CA GLN A 690 25.85 -28.42 19.33
C GLN A 690 24.34 -28.64 19.47
N SER A 691 23.77 -29.47 18.59
CA SER A 691 22.37 -29.89 18.70
C SER A 691 22.20 -30.94 19.81
N TYR A 692 21.06 -30.89 20.50
CA TYR A 692 20.59 -31.96 21.37
C TYR A 692 19.77 -32.95 20.55
N THR A 693 20.09 -34.25 20.62
CA THR A 693 19.36 -35.28 19.89
C THR A 693 18.88 -36.37 20.83
N ILE A 694 17.62 -36.76 20.72
CA ILE A 694 17.01 -37.83 21.51
C ILE A 694 16.09 -38.69 20.64
N LYS A 695 16.18 -40.01 20.76
CA LYS A 695 15.22 -40.93 20.13
C LYS A 695 13.93 -40.97 20.92
N THR A 696 12.81 -41.24 20.25
CA THR A 696 11.47 -41.28 20.86
C THR A 696 11.41 -42.25 22.05
N GLU A 697 11.99 -43.45 21.94
CA GLU A 697 12.08 -44.42 23.05
C GLU A 697 12.81 -43.84 24.28
N GLN A 698 13.93 -43.15 24.05
CA GLN A 698 14.72 -42.53 25.12
C GLN A 698 14.01 -41.33 25.73
N TYR A 699 13.33 -40.54 24.90
CA TYR A 699 12.50 -39.43 25.34
C TYR A 699 11.43 -39.95 26.29
N LEU A 700 10.67 -40.97 25.87
CA LEU A 700 9.56 -41.52 26.65
C LEU A 700 10.07 -42.17 27.94
N GLN A 701 11.21 -42.86 27.90
CA GLN A 701 11.85 -43.39 29.10
C GLN A 701 12.18 -42.28 30.10
N LYS A 702 12.79 -41.16 29.65
CA LYS A 702 13.11 -40.02 30.53
C LYS A 702 11.84 -39.35 31.06
N TYR A 703 10.88 -39.11 30.18
CA TYR A 703 9.60 -38.52 30.51
C TYR A 703 8.85 -39.33 31.59
N TYR A 704 8.67 -40.64 31.39
CA TYR A 704 7.94 -41.49 32.35
C TYR A 704 8.72 -41.87 33.62
N SER A 705 10.05 -41.79 33.60
CA SER A 705 10.88 -42.02 34.80
C SER A 705 11.05 -40.78 35.67
N THR A 706 10.69 -39.61 35.15
CA THR A 706 10.72 -38.36 35.89
C THR A 706 9.50 -38.29 36.83
N PRO A 707 9.68 -38.06 38.14
CA PRO A 707 8.56 -37.85 39.06
C PRO A 707 7.68 -36.70 38.57
N GLN A 708 6.35 -36.91 38.54
CA GLN A 708 5.42 -35.85 38.13
C GLN A 708 5.62 -34.57 38.95
N GLY A 709 5.65 -33.42 38.27
CA GLY A 709 5.75 -32.11 38.91
C GLY A 709 7.19 -31.58 39.11
N THR A 710 8.19 -32.16 38.44
CA THR A 710 9.56 -31.61 38.42
C THR A 710 9.69 -30.41 37.47
N GLY A 711 8.77 -30.26 36.52
CA GLY A 711 8.73 -29.19 35.52
C GLY A 711 9.59 -29.47 34.27
N TYR A 712 10.36 -30.56 34.23
CA TYR A 712 11.20 -30.96 33.09
C TYR A 712 11.61 -32.44 33.15
N MET A 713 11.83 -33.05 31.99
CA MET A 713 12.21 -34.46 31.82
C MET A 713 13.71 -34.68 31.59
N ASP A 714 14.45 -33.62 31.21
CA ASP A 714 15.88 -33.71 30.95
C ASP A 714 16.59 -32.37 31.21
N VAL A 715 17.91 -32.41 31.29
CA VAL A 715 18.77 -31.21 31.43
C VAL A 715 19.78 -31.20 30.29
N HIS A 716 19.88 -30.08 29.57
CA HIS A 716 20.89 -29.91 28.54
C HIS A 716 21.49 -28.50 28.55
N ASP A 717 22.81 -28.45 28.42
CA ASP A 717 23.56 -27.20 28.33
C ASP A 717 24.14 -27.05 26.92
N PHE A 718 23.54 -26.17 26.12
CA PHE A 718 23.97 -25.93 24.75
C PHE A 718 25.29 -25.17 24.74
N LYS A 719 26.37 -25.83 24.29
CA LYS A 719 27.67 -25.19 24.13
C LYS A 719 27.66 -24.28 22.91
N LEU A 720 27.46 -22.98 23.14
CA LEU A 720 27.37 -21.95 22.11
C LEU A 720 28.74 -21.32 21.80
N THR A 721 29.00 -21.08 20.52
CA THR A 721 30.19 -20.41 19.98
C THR A 721 29.76 -19.22 19.13
N PRO A 722 30.26 -17.99 19.39
CA PRO A 722 29.99 -16.83 18.56
C PRO A 722 30.41 -17.07 17.11
N THR A 723 29.57 -16.68 16.14
CA THR A 723 29.82 -16.89 14.71
C THR A 723 30.53 -15.70 14.05
N GLY A 724 30.47 -14.52 14.67
CA GLY A 724 30.95 -13.25 14.10
C GLY A 724 30.06 -12.68 12.99
N LYS A 725 28.83 -13.16 12.83
CA LYS A 725 27.84 -12.64 11.87
C LYS A 725 27.06 -11.46 12.47
N GLN A 726 26.17 -10.87 11.67
CA GLN A 726 25.30 -9.77 12.09
C GLN A 726 24.43 -10.19 13.28
N ALA A 727 24.38 -9.30 14.29
CA ALA A 727 23.54 -9.38 15.47
C ALA A 727 22.12 -9.85 15.13
N ASP A 728 21.63 -10.89 15.81
CA ASP A 728 20.21 -11.22 15.79
C ASP A 728 19.43 -10.00 16.30
N PRO A 729 18.24 -9.71 15.75
CA PRO A 729 17.37 -8.67 16.29
C PRO A 729 17.17 -8.90 17.80
N PRO A 730 17.29 -7.86 18.65
CA PRO A 730 17.14 -8.02 20.08
C PRO A 730 15.74 -8.57 20.39
N TYR A 731 15.70 -9.67 21.15
CA TYR A 731 14.45 -10.26 21.63
C TYR A 731 13.84 -9.30 22.67
N LEU A 732 12.81 -8.56 22.28
CA LEU A 732 12.18 -7.55 23.13
C LEU A 732 11.22 -8.23 24.12
N LEU A 733 11.55 -8.18 25.41
CA LEU A 733 10.67 -8.61 26.48
C LEU A 733 9.65 -7.51 26.81
N PRO A 734 8.33 -7.78 26.76
CA PRO A 734 7.34 -6.86 27.31
C PRO A 734 7.69 -6.54 28.77
N ASN A 735 7.86 -5.26 29.10
CA ASN A 735 8.21 -4.77 30.44
C ASN A 735 9.50 -5.35 31.07
N ASN A 736 10.45 -5.86 30.26
CA ASN A 736 11.64 -6.58 30.76
C ASN A 736 11.33 -7.79 31.66
N ALA A 737 10.10 -8.33 31.59
CA ALA A 737 9.70 -9.50 32.36
C ALA A 737 9.99 -10.79 31.57
N GLU A 738 10.55 -11.80 32.25
CA GLU A 738 10.72 -13.13 31.66
C GLU A 738 9.34 -13.75 31.40
N PRO A 739 9.07 -14.30 30.20
CA PRO A 739 7.82 -14.98 29.95
C PRO A 739 7.83 -16.30 30.74
N SER A 740 6.75 -16.59 31.46
CA SER A 740 6.58 -17.84 32.20
C SER A 740 5.81 -18.87 31.36
N TRP A 741 5.96 -20.16 31.70
CA TRP A 741 5.12 -21.22 31.12
C TRP A 741 3.75 -21.31 31.80
N ASN A 742 3.62 -20.75 33.00
CA ASN A 742 2.39 -20.65 33.78
C ASN A 742 2.03 -19.17 33.91
N VAL A 743 0.82 -18.73 33.50
CA VAL A 743 0.10 -17.44 33.77
C VAL A 743 -0.65 -17.03 32.47
N GLU A 744 -1.98 -16.84 32.34
CA GLU A 744 -3.12 -16.64 33.27
C GLU A 744 -2.74 -15.95 34.61
N ALA A 745 -2.42 -14.65 34.55
CA ALA A 745 -2.56 -13.68 35.66
C ALA A 745 -2.21 -12.24 35.19
N GLY A 746 -3.19 -11.36 35.40
CA GLY A 746 -3.22 -9.88 35.37
C GLY A 746 -1.93 -9.08 35.20
N TYR A 747 -1.97 -8.18 34.21
CA TYR A 747 -1.16 -6.97 34.19
C TYR A 747 -2.05 -5.77 34.56
N ASP A 748 -1.92 -5.30 35.80
CA ASP A 748 -2.29 -3.94 36.20
C ASP A 748 -1.27 -2.96 35.61
N MET A 749 -1.74 -1.94 34.89
CA MET A 749 -0.94 -0.81 34.42
C MET A 749 -1.58 0.50 34.91
N PRO A 750 -0.84 1.44 35.51
CA PRO A 750 -1.30 2.80 35.73
C PRO A 750 -1.14 3.68 34.47
N ASP A 751 -2.16 4.52 34.25
CA ASP A 751 -2.37 5.49 33.16
C ASP A 751 -1.40 6.71 33.19
N PRO A 752 -1.11 7.39 32.06
CA PRO A 752 -0.19 8.52 31.97
C PRO A 752 -0.89 9.89 31.98
N MET A 753 -0.39 10.85 32.76
CA MET A 753 -0.68 12.29 32.60
C MET A 753 0.42 12.94 31.74
N GLN A 754 0.14 13.53 30.57
CA GLN A 754 -0.55 14.81 30.23
C GLN A 754 0.39 16.03 30.01
N LYS A 755 0.22 16.62 28.81
CA LYS A 755 0.02 18.06 28.47
C LYS A 755 1.19 19.03 28.18
N GLY A 756 0.98 19.75 27.06
CA GLY A 756 1.21 21.19 26.82
C GLY A 756 0.91 21.53 25.34
N CYS A 757 -0.19 22.19 24.92
CA CYS A 757 -0.51 23.65 24.88
C CYS A 757 0.64 24.52 24.31
N CYS A 758 0.49 25.50 23.38
CA CYS A 758 -0.56 26.49 23.13
C CYS A 758 -0.35 27.33 21.82
N CYS A 759 -1.44 27.92 21.30
CA CYS A 759 -1.66 29.27 20.69
C CYS A 759 -1.21 29.75 19.26
N ILE A 760 -2.23 29.87 18.38
CA ILE A 760 -2.77 30.90 17.41
C ILE A 760 -2.05 32.29 17.11
N PRO A 761 -2.53 33.18 16.17
CA PRO A 761 -2.15 33.41 14.74
C PRO A 761 -1.71 34.88 14.36
N ALA A 762 -1.36 35.17 13.08
CA ALA A 762 -1.58 36.45 12.31
C ALA A 762 -0.82 36.42 10.96
N LEU A 763 -1.45 36.52 9.77
CA LEU A 763 -1.92 37.68 8.95
C LEU A 763 -0.86 38.18 7.90
N PRO A 764 -1.26 38.55 6.65
CA PRO A 764 -0.40 38.61 5.45
C PRO A 764 0.01 40.03 5.00
N LEU A 765 1.13 40.16 4.28
CA LEU A 765 1.48 41.34 3.45
C LEU A 765 2.75 41.05 2.62
N LEU A 766 2.66 41.09 1.27
CA LEU A 766 3.75 41.48 0.36
C LEU A 766 3.27 41.39 -1.11
N LEU A 767 2.83 42.52 -1.65
CA LEU A 767 2.59 42.75 -3.08
C LEU A 767 3.15 44.14 -3.40
N ALA A 768 4.43 44.19 -3.78
CA ALA A 768 5.14 45.38 -4.27
C ALA A 768 6.41 45.08 -5.08
N GLY A 769 6.81 43.80 -5.27
CA GLY A 769 8.17 43.46 -5.73
C GLY A 769 8.38 43.35 -7.25
N LEU A 770 7.34 43.05 -8.04
CA LEU A 770 7.56 42.55 -9.41
C LEU A 770 7.64 43.63 -10.51
N ALA A 771 7.15 44.85 -10.28
CA ALA A 771 7.15 45.89 -11.32
C ALA A 771 8.39 46.81 -11.29
N ALA A 772 9.20 46.80 -10.23
CA ALA A 772 10.29 47.76 -10.04
C ALA A 772 11.67 47.24 -10.48
N GLY A 773 11.85 45.94 -10.66
CA GLY A 773 13.19 45.38 -10.89
C GLY A 773 13.59 45.13 -12.35
N LEU A 774 12.68 45.30 -13.32
CA LEU A 774 13.02 45.17 -14.75
C LEU A 774 13.66 46.43 -15.33
N ILE A 775 13.79 47.52 -14.56
CA ILE A 775 14.03 48.84 -15.12
C ILE A 775 14.88 49.71 -14.18
N GLY A 776 16.14 49.92 -14.55
CA GLY A 776 17.00 50.91 -13.93
C GLY A 776 16.69 52.31 -14.46
N VAL A 777 16.31 53.23 -13.57
CA VAL A 777 16.15 54.65 -13.93
C VAL A 777 17.45 55.38 -13.64
N LYS A 778 18.29 55.64 -14.65
CA LYS A 778 19.32 56.69 -14.59
C LYS A 778 18.67 58.02 -14.98
N ILE A 779 18.58 58.96 -14.03
CA ILE A 779 18.15 60.35 -14.25
C ILE A 779 19.34 61.18 -14.71
#